data_AF-A0A0V1IAM2-F1
#
_entry.id   AF-A0A0V1IAM2-F1
#
_cell.length_a   1.000
_cell.length_b   1.000
_cell.length_c   1.000
_cell.angle_alpha   90.00
_cell.angle_beta   90.00
_cell.angle_gamma   90.00
#
_symmetry.space_group_name_H-M   'P 1'
#
loop_
_entity.id
_entity.type
_entity.pdbx_description
1 polymer ?
#
loop_
_entity_poly.entity_id
_entity_poly.type
_entity_poly.pdbx_seq_one_letter_code
_entity_poly.pdbx_strand_id
1 'polypeptide(L)'
;LFIVLFCSAAMTMSNSDTKLVDWISDIIDLGPGALMERIIREERELIKPDSQSSKHFSLLENQPKNRYRDIPCLDHSRVLLRGSPSDYIHANWVTVPELGVRVILSQAPKDNTLSDFWDVILQENITLMVNLTKAQETEIGKCLKYYPEVHKSLKCQGVQNIVVICVKVRKMAFFNKIKLVLYCKNSGQRRKVYLFTYNEWPDHEVPSCDQFVQFVLYMIKCMKKMNNEQHMLIHCSAGVGRSGTLIASIRLLLQLQAGERPNVFQVVNSIRQERARAVQGLNQYKLLYCVILHYYTLLKHAPSDKVAAVKQLIASLLPNEQNVHYAHRRMSELRKENNPRLDSSGTAMEKSAVSKLDQTAALSLIAEEKEAENVVRPLSSVALTATEQPVGSPNLKGAAKCTSSKGFLDKRKVFAKQTASPKQTKSADKNKPTEKVDASKNVGALKPQKSGQSGKTKKSSNKRKKQKSKKKDKKNSSNSLAMFKLRALLEVVNVEVICTRCRFHLYRCFSKVNYIDRQPNNFTELGYFNASVGRLLQKTLGLNYTHSFDFDLKGLEKKLSKISDLNSFRTLVPELIACGNQCPSEAWSLLGDKVVGFIESVIDQAESDEELSRLLLLIAYYLPVSEQRWSMHRSRLSDSIERISDEAFLCLVHAFMLRRSIPNSIFPILDLQIRRRLDRFTFDDLGLISLAYFKCCRRFQYGHVGRYLAVRLENHLATVDEVQNVPVAAVLKQLRYVQQGDLSNLLPSILRRFAELPSVSLKLVTWIHAAYFATRLCLFDEKFTKSLFEKVRANKGEIRAKDASVLLHYLALFDYSADGMDQFLVNVFETEPIAIKSVIKFPETLTSALRSAVIRGLYPMELIDNCFSSKFISRFANRHYFPFLDYYFIDCSVAIEKSDSGLRLDFKHLPNSFKYKSRDMYTVVDDDSIYKKIHCHIADAVGKRLRCSTAAVQFCRILPHFFAFDTVIRFRDGDFDMTQLQYEIKAYNREELLVPADEIRIVLFAEHNNRCRLHTHVPLGHVQARKRQAIQLGYKVIELNGYKIARRPLNDVETAQLVNVIQQFCNREAIALSTASREKFSIASTLSQPNWRRGQFLKLCNTFSGSFTCIYYTSRLGNEVTLSQTFPGVIKGDKRSFVTP
;
A
#
# COMPACT_ATOMS: atom_id res chain seq x y z
N LEU A 1 -33.18 60.02 -0.44
CA LEU A 1 -32.47 58.92 0.27
C LEU A 1 -33.04 57.53 -0.04
N PHE A 2 -34.30 57.21 0.31
CA PHE A 2 -34.87 55.85 0.21
C PHE A 2 -34.64 55.14 -1.15
N ILE A 3 -34.84 55.84 -2.28
CA ILE A 3 -34.66 55.27 -3.63
C ILE A 3 -33.21 54.80 -3.88
N VAL A 4 -32.21 55.53 -3.38
CA VAL A 4 -30.78 55.22 -3.57
C VAL A 4 -30.39 53.92 -2.86
N LEU A 5 -30.99 53.65 -1.69
CA LEU A 5 -30.79 52.39 -0.96
C LEU A 5 -31.38 51.19 -1.72
N PHE A 6 -32.55 51.34 -2.35
CA PHE A 6 -33.18 50.28 -3.13
C PHE A 6 -32.38 49.93 -4.40
N CYS A 7 -31.85 50.93 -5.12
CA CYS A 7 -30.99 50.70 -6.27
C CYS A 7 -29.69 49.96 -5.89
N SER A 8 -29.08 50.28 -4.75
CA SER A 8 -27.87 49.60 -4.26
C SER A 8 -28.11 48.14 -3.88
N ALA A 9 -29.27 47.82 -3.29
CA ALA A 9 -29.67 46.45 -3.01
C ALA A 9 -29.96 45.63 -4.29
N ALA A 10 -30.63 46.23 -5.27
CA ALA A 10 -30.89 45.58 -6.56
C ALA A 10 -29.60 45.32 -7.37
N MET A 11 -28.68 46.29 -7.42
CA MET A 11 -27.42 46.18 -8.16
C MET A 11 -26.36 45.29 -7.50
N THR A 12 -26.48 45.00 -6.20
CA THR A 12 -25.64 43.99 -5.54
C THR A 12 -26.16 42.59 -5.81
N MET A 13 -27.48 42.35 -5.80
CA MET A 13 -28.06 41.06 -6.17
C MET A 13 -27.89 40.71 -7.66
N SER A 14 -27.82 41.68 -8.58
CA SER A 14 -27.55 41.40 -10.00
C SER A 14 -26.10 40.97 -10.29
N ASN A 15 -25.16 41.21 -9.37
CA ASN A 15 -23.72 40.95 -9.55
C ASN A 15 -23.21 39.64 -8.92
N SER A 16 -23.99 38.99 -8.05
CA SER A 16 -23.72 37.62 -7.58
C SER A 16 -24.15 36.59 -8.62
N ASP A 17 -25.39 36.75 -9.11
CA ASP A 17 -26.07 35.74 -9.88
C ASP A 17 -25.52 35.68 -11.32
N THR A 18 -25.11 36.82 -11.89
CA THR A 18 -24.38 36.87 -13.17
C THR A 18 -23.10 36.04 -13.14
N LYS A 19 -22.17 36.31 -12.21
CA LYS A 19 -20.88 35.57 -12.13
C LYS A 19 -21.05 34.07 -11.95
N LEU A 20 -22.11 33.63 -11.27
CA LEU A 20 -22.47 32.22 -11.15
C LEU A 20 -23.10 31.69 -12.44
N VAL A 21 -24.03 32.41 -13.07
CA VAL A 21 -24.61 32.05 -14.38
C VAL A 21 -23.54 31.96 -15.46
N ASP A 22 -22.55 32.85 -15.46
CA ASP A 22 -21.38 32.83 -16.35
C ASP A 22 -20.56 31.56 -16.12
N TRP A 23 -20.19 31.27 -14.86
CA TRP A 23 -19.44 30.06 -14.51
C TRP A 23 -20.22 28.77 -14.84
N ILE A 24 -21.53 28.78 -14.66
CA ILE A 24 -22.39 27.66 -15.05
C ILE A 24 -22.43 27.51 -16.57
N SER A 25 -22.49 28.61 -17.34
CA SER A 25 -22.35 28.57 -18.80
C SER A 25 -21.00 28.00 -19.21
N ASP A 26 -19.88 28.53 -18.71
CA ASP A 26 -18.52 28.02 -18.99
C ASP A 26 -18.40 26.49 -18.76
N ILE A 27 -19.12 25.98 -17.75
CA ILE A 27 -19.09 24.56 -17.33
C ILE A 27 -20.08 23.69 -18.12
N ILE A 28 -21.17 24.25 -18.64
CA ILE A 28 -22.06 23.60 -19.61
C ILE A 28 -21.36 23.53 -20.98
N ASP A 29 -20.77 24.64 -21.44
CA ASP A 29 -20.18 24.80 -22.77
C ASP A 29 -18.90 23.96 -22.96
N LEU A 30 -18.17 23.67 -21.86
CA LEU A 30 -17.10 22.66 -21.82
C LEU A 30 -17.60 21.22 -22.09
N GLY A 31 -18.87 20.94 -21.80
CA GLY A 31 -19.46 19.60 -21.86
C GLY A 31 -18.86 18.59 -20.86
N PRO A 32 -19.47 17.40 -20.73
CA PRO A 32 -19.06 16.40 -19.73
C PRO A 32 -17.65 15.84 -19.96
N GLY A 33 -17.18 15.78 -21.22
CA GLY A 33 -15.86 15.27 -21.58
C GLY A 33 -14.73 16.15 -21.07
N ALA A 34 -14.65 17.40 -21.56
CA ALA A 34 -13.57 18.32 -21.18
C ALA A 34 -13.66 18.74 -19.71
N LEU A 35 -14.88 18.80 -19.13
CA LEU A 35 -15.04 18.98 -17.69
C LEU A 35 -14.44 17.82 -16.88
N MET A 36 -14.65 16.56 -17.30
CA MET A 36 -14.05 15.40 -16.64
C MET A 36 -12.51 15.40 -16.76
N GLU A 37 -11.95 15.80 -17.90
CA GLU A 37 -10.50 15.95 -18.07
C GLU A 37 -9.92 17.07 -17.22
N ARG A 38 -10.62 18.22 -17.14
CA ARG A 38 -10.29 19.32 -16.23
C ARG A 38 -10.28 18.86 -14.77
N ILE A 39 -11.30 18.14 -14.34
CA ILE A 39 -11.42 17.56 -12.99
C ILE A 39 -10.25 16.59 -12.69
N ILE A 40 -9.85 15.76 -13.65
CA ILE A 40 -8.68 14.86 -13.51
C ILE A 40 -7.38 15.65 -13.40
N ARG A 41 -7.20 16.69 -14.23
CA ARG A 41 -6.00 17.53 -14.22
C ARG A 41 -5.86 18.28 -12.89
N GLU A 42 -6.91 18.99 -12.49
CA GLU A 42 -6.94 19.77 -11.24
C GLU A 42 -6.69 18.86 -10.01
N GLU A 43 -7.26 17.65 -9.94
CA GLU A 43 -7.02 16.71 -8.83
C GLU A 43 -5.55 16.25 -8.76
N ARG A 44 -4.94 15.92 -9.91
CA ARG A 44 -3.54 15.48 -10.01
C ARG A 44 -2.52 16.56 -9.64
N GLU A 45 -2.88 17.81 -9.91
CA GLU A 45 -2.09 19.03 -9.63
C GLU A 45 -2.26 19.55 -8.20
N LEU A 46 -3.16 18.97 -7.39
CA LEU A 46 -3.32 19.36 -5.99
C LEU A 46 -2.05 19.13 -5.17
N ILE A 47 -1.77 20.05 -4.25
CA ILE A 47 -0.59 20.07 -3.37
C ILE A 47 -0.45 18.72 -2.64
N LYS A 48 0.80 18.25 -2.57
CA LYS A 48 1.22 17.02 -1.87
C LYS A 48 2.06 17.43 -0.65
N PRO A 49 1.87 16.81 0.52
CA PRO A 49 2.57 17.21 1.75
C PRO A 49 4.04 16.78 1.71
N ASP A 50 4.95 17.70 2.04
CA ASP A 50 6.37 17.37 2.24
C ASP A 50 6.60 16.70 3.60
N SER A 51 7.50 15.72 3.59
CA SER A 51 8.11 15.05 4.73
C SER A 51 8.54 15.98 5.89
N GLN A 52 9.10 17.17 5.61
CA GLN A 52 9.62 18.05 6.66
C GLN A 52 8.52 18.84 7.38
N SER A 53 7.29 18.83 6.86
CA SER A 53 6.15 19.57 7.41
C SER A 53 5.37 18.84 8.51
N SER A 54 5.78 17.62 8.87
CA SER A 54 5.07 16.71 9.78
C SER A 54 6.01 15.98 10.76
N LYS A 55 6.85 16.74 11.46
CA LYS A 55 7.82 16.23 12.43
C LYS A 55 7.15 15.64 13.66
N HIS A 56 6.15 16.30 14.26
CA HIS A 56 5.49 15.81 15.48
C HIS A 56 4.69 14.53 15.20
N PHE A 57 4.04 14.44 14.04
CA PHE A 57 3.41 13.22 13.52
C PHE A 57 4.41 12.05 13.42
N SER A 58 5.67 12.35 13.11
CA SER A 58 6.74 11.37 12.87
C SER A 58 7.43 10.90 14.16
N LEU A 59 7.29 11.61 15.29
CA LEU A 59 7.88 11.24 16.58
C LEU A 59 7.36 9.89 17.07
N LEU A 60 8.27 9.06 17.60
CA LEU A 60 7.99 7.66 17.97
C LEU A 60 6.89 7.53 19.05
N GLU A 61 6.84 8.47 19.98
CA GLU A 61 5.81 8.60 21.04
C GLU A 61 4.41 8.95 20.49
N ASN A 62 4.34 9.60 19.33
CA ASN A 62 3.09 10.05 18.70
C ASN A 62 2.57 9.06 17.66
N GLN A 63 3.41 8.16 17.14
CA GLN A 63 3.00 7.08 16.23
C GLN A 63 1.83 6.22 16.78
N PRO A 64 1.78 5.85 18.08
CA PRO A 64 0.61 5.19 18.67
C PRO A 64 -0.66 6.03 18.67
N LYS A 65 -0.60 7.37 18.68
CA LYS A 65 -1.77 8.25 18.61
C LYS A 65 -2.34 8.35 17.18
N ASN A 66 -1.51 8.17 16.16
CA ASN A 66 -1.94 8.17 14.76
C ASN A 66 -2.84 6.97 14.43
N ARG A 67 -3.94 7.17 13.67
CA ARG A 67 -4.80 6.09 13.14
C ARG A 67 -4.27 5.51 11.83
N TYR A 68 -3.63 6.34 11.00
CA TYR A 68 -3.01 5.95 9.73
C TYR A 68 -1.58 6.48 9.67
N ARG A 69 -0.63 5.63 9.25
CA ARG A 69 0.81 5.99 9.16
C ARG A 69 1.18 6.79 7.91
N ASP A 70 0.30 6.85 6.92
CA ASP A 70 0.52 7.54 5.64
C ASP A 70 -0.26 8.86 5.51
N ILE A 71 -1.07 9.22 6.51
CA ILE A 71 -1.83 10.48 6.56
C ILE A 71 -1.12 11.44 7.51
N PRO A 72 -0.34 12.44 7.04
CA PRO A 72 0.43 13.30 7.92
C PRO A 72 -0.46 14.25 8.76
N CYS A 73 0.03 14.67 9.92
CA CYS A 73 -0.49 15.83 10.66
C CYS A 73 0.52 16.98 10.48
N LEU A 74 0.09 18.12 9.93
CA LEU A 74 0.99 19.22 9.59
C LEU A 74 1.37 20.03 10.84
N ASP A 75 2.66 20.28 11.05
CA ASP A 75 3.17 20.85 12.31
C ASP A 75 2.66 22.28 12.58
N HIS A 76 2.57 23.10 11.54
CA HIS A 76 2.27 24.54 11.65
C HIS A 76 0.80 24.85 11.94
N SER A 77 -0.10 23.90 11.68
CA SER A 77 -1.56 24.02 11.83
C SER A 77 -2.14 23.03 12.84
N ARG A 78 -1.31 22.17 13.47
CA ARG A 78 -1.80 21.14 14.40
C ARG A 78 -2.51 21.75 15.61
N VAL A 79 -3.48 21.04 16.14
CA VAL A 79 -4.06 21.37 17.45
C VAL A 79 -3.08 20.94 18.54
N LEU A 80 -2.82 21.82 19.51
CA LEU A 80 -1.94 21.56 20.66
C LEU A 80 -2.80 21.13 21.85
N LEU A 81 -2.60 19.91 22.37
CA LEU A 81 -3.26 19.43 23.58
C LEU A 81 -2.55 20.00 24.82
N ARG A 82 -3.26 20.75 25.66
CA ARG A 82 -2.68 21.49 26.80
C ARG A 82 -2.88 20.71 28.10
N GLY A 83 -1.86 20.66 28.94
CA GLY A 83 -1.90 19.96 30.24
C GLY A 83 -1.80 18.43 30.17
N SER A 84 -1.65 17.84 28.98
CA SER A 84 -1.31 16.41 28.82
C SER A 84 0.21 16.23 28.76
N PRO A 85 0.79 15.10 29.18
CA PRO A 85 2.22 14.80 29.02
C PRO A 85 2.73 14.76 27.58
N SER A 86 1.83 14.70 26.59
CA SER A 86 2.13 14.80 25.16
C SER A 86 1.17 15.82 24.54
N ASP A 87 1.74 16.88 23.94
CA ASP A 87 0.97 17.99 23.35
C ASP A 87 0.25 17.65 22.03
N TYR A 88 0.35 16.39 21.60
CA TYR A 88 0.00 15.97 20.26
C TYR A 88 -1.33 15.22 20.19
N ILE A 89 -2.16 15.67 19.26
CA ILE A 89 -3.33 14.96 18.72
C ILE A 89 -3.25 15.01 17.18
N HIS A 90 -3.80 14.00 16.49
CA HIS A 90 -3.87 14.02 15.01
C HIS A 90 -5.08 14.82 14.52
N ALA A 91 -4.99 16.14 14.70
CA ALA A 91 -5.96 17.11 14.22
C ALA A 91 -5.25 18.41 13.78
N ASN A 92 -5.76 19.05 12.73
CA ASN A 92 -5.30 20.38 12.29
C ASN A 92 -6.46 21.38 12.31
N TRP A 93 -6.14 22.62 12.64
CA TRP A 93 -6.98 23.76 12.29
C TRP A 93 -7.03 23.94 10.77
N VAL A 94 -8.19 24.32 10.26
CA VAL A 94 -8.43 24.77 8.88
C VAL A 94 -9.26 26.04 8.92
N THR A 95 -8.92 27.01 8.10
CA THR A 95 -9.50 28.35 8.09
C THR A 95 -10.62 28.47 7.06
N VAL A 96 -11.71 29.15 7.45
CA VAL A 96 -12.89 29.45 6.63
C VAL A 96 -12.95 30.98 6.49
N PRO A 97 -12.14 31.57 5.59
CA PRO A 97 -12.04 33.02 5.45
C PRO A 97 -13.39 33.66 5.09
N GLU A 98 -14.27 32.93 4.40
CA GLU A 98 -15.62 33.38 3.99
C GLU A 98 -16.58 33.60 5.18
N LEU A 99 -16.18 33.23 6.40
CA LEU A 99 -16.87 33.54 7.65
C LEU A 99 -15.93 34.14 8.72
N GLY A 100 -14.64 34.30 8.44
CA GLY A 100 -13.63 34.72 9.44
C GLY A 100 -13.38 33.71 10.58
N VAL A 101 -13.82 32.45 10.44
CA VAL A 101 -13.72 31.41 11.50
C VAL A 101 -12.70 30.32 11.16
N ARG A 102 -12.39 29.48 12.15
CA ARG A 102 -11.54 28.28 11.98
C ARG A 102 -12.29 27.04 12.48
N VAL A 103 -12.02 25.91 11.85
CA VAL A 103 -12.58 24.59 12.20
C VAL A 103 -11.45 23.60 12.46
N ILE A 104 -11.71 22.55 13.24
CA ILE A 104 -10.75 21.46 13.48
C ILE A 104 -11.09 20.28 12.58
N LEU A 105 -10.15 19.86 11.72
CA LEU A 105 -10.22 18.58 11.01
C LEU A 105 -9.42 17.52 11.77
N SER A 106 -10.10 16.50 12.28
CA SER A 106 -9.52 15.45 13.13
C SER A 106 -9.73 14.05 12.57
N GLN A 107 -8.85 13.10 12.91
CA GLN A 107 -9.13 11.67 12.73
C GLN A 107 -10.27 11.20 13.66
N ALA A 108 -10.86 10.04 13.39
CA ALA A 108 -11.73 9.37 14.35
C ALA A 108 -10.91 8.97 15.60
N PRO A 109 -11.39 9.27 16.83
CA PRO A 109 -10.69 8.89 18.06
C PRO A 109 -10.44 7.38 18.11
N LYS A 110 -9.31 7.01 18.73
CA LYS A 110 -8.92 5.64 19.07
C LYS A 110 -9.05 5.48 20.58
N ASP A 111 -9.00 4.26 21.08
CA ASP A 111 -9.11 3.95 22.51
C ASP A 111 -8.05 4.72 23.31
N ASN A 112 -6.80 4.67 22.84
CA ASN A 112 -5.65 5.40 23.41
C ASN A 112 -5.59 6.90 23.09
N THR A 113 -6.65 7.49 22.51
CA THR A 113 -6.78 8.94 22.25
C THR A 113 -8.19 9.47 22.57
N LEU A 114 -9.05 8.67 23.23
CA LEU A 114 -10.42 9.04 23.55
C LEU A 114 -10.48 10.18 24.57
N SER A 115 -9.60 10.16 25.58
CA SER A 115 -9.43 11.26 26.54
C SER A 115 -8.93 12.52 25.84
N ASP A 116 -7.80 12.46 25.14
CA ASP A 116 -7.22 13.56 24.35
C ASP A 116 -8.26 14.26 23.45
N PHE A 117 -9.11 13.48 22.77
CA PHE A 117 -10.15 13.99 21.88
C PHE A 117 -11.22 14.80 22.63
N TRP A 118 -11.70 14.32 23.78
CA TRP A 118 -12.67 15.04 24.60
C TRP A 118 -12.05 16.23 25.35
N ASP A 119 -10.79 16.12 25.79
CA ASP A 119 -10.04 17.24 26.37
C ASP A 119 -9.90 18.40 25.35
N VAL A 120 -9.55 18.10 24.08
CA VAL A 120 -9.50 19.11 23.00
C VAL A 120 -10.87 19.76 22.73
N ILE A 121 -11.95 18.99 22.74
CA ILE A 121 -13.32 19.51 22.52
C ILE A 121 -13.70 20.52 23.60
N LEU A 122 -13.32 20.28 24.86
CA LEU A 122 -13.55 21.23 25.96
C LEU A 122 -12.56 22.42 25.91
N GLN A 123 -11.29 22.16 25.60
CA GLN A 123 -10.22 23.15 25.52
C GLN A 123 -10.49 24.22 24.46
N GLU A 124 -10.77 23.80 23.22
CA GLU A 124 -10.97 24.70 22.07
C GLU A 124 -12.44 25.13 21.90
N ASN A 125 -13.26 24.95 22.93
CA ASN A 125 -14.66 25.40 23.00
C ASN A 125 -15.52 24.93 21.80
N ILE A 126 -15.40 23.65 21.46
CA ILE A 126 -16.11 23.03 20.33
C ILE A 126 -17.59 22.85 20.70
N THR A 127 -18.48 23.62 20.07
CA THR A 127 -19.94 23.51 20.28
C THR A 127 -20.65 22.75 19.17
N LEU A 128 -20.06 22.66 17.98
CA LEU A 128 -20.56 21.84 16.87
C LEU A 128 -19.53 20.74 16.53
N MET A 129 -20.00 19.50 16.44
CA MET A 129 -19.20 18.36 15.99
C MET A 129 -19.86 17.71 14.78
N VAL A 130 -19.09 17.25 13.81
CA VAL A 130 -19.59 16.52 12.64
C VAL A 130 -18.83 15.21 12.49
N ASN A 131 -19.57 14.09 12.50
CA ASN A 131 -19.08 12.76 12.20
C ASN A 131 -19.58 12.30 10.82
N LEU A 132 -18.64 12.04 9.91
CA LEU A 132 -18.87 11.56 8.55
C LEU A 132 -18.51 10.07 8.37
N THR A 133 -18.55 9.26 9.44
CA THR A 133 -18.28 7.83 9.37
C THR A 133 -19.08 7.03 10.40
N LYS A 134 -19.55 5.84 10.02
CA LYS A 134 -20.11 4.86 10.96
C LYS A 134 -18.95 4.28 11.79
N ALA A 135 -19.23 3.75 12.99
CA ALA A 135 -18.20 3.05 13.78
C ALA A 135 -17.59 1.88 12.97
N GLN A 136 -18.45 1.20 12.22
CA GLN A 136 -18.14 0.10 11.35
C GLN A 136 -18.86 0.32 10.00
N GLU A 137 -18.12 0.23 8.90
CA GLU A 137 -18.63 0.35 7.51
C GLU A 137 -18.36 -0.92 6.69
N THR A 138 -17.43 -1.73 7.15
CA THR A 138 -16.97 -3.03 6.63
C THR A 138 -16.45 -3.85 7.84
N GLU A 139 -15.79 -5.00 7.65
CA GLU A 139 -15.11 -5.73 8.74
C GLU A 139 -13.97 -4.95 9.45
N ILE A 140 -13.67 -3.73 9.00
CA ILE A 140 -12.62 -2.86 9.52
C ILE A 140 -13.25 -1.70 10.32
N GLY A 141 -12.92 -1.61 11.61
CA GLY A 141 -13.38 -0.53 12.49
C GLY A 141 -12.85 0.85 12.07
N LYS A 142 -13.74 1.71 11.55
CA LYS A 142 -13.41 3.05 11.05
C LYS A 142 -13.39 4.10 12.16
N CYS A 143 -14.24 3.98 13.16
CA CYS A 143 -14.33 4.90 14.28
C CYS A 143 -14.70 4.17 15.58
N LEU A 144 -14.15 4.61 16.71
CA LEU A 144 -14.61 4.16 18.02
C LEU A 144 -16.01 4.74 18.32
N LYS A 145 -16.85 4.04 19.09
CA LYS A 145 -18.09 4.61 19.64
C LYS A 145 -17.76 5.55 20.81
N TYR A 146 -17.39 6.78 20.48
CA TYR A 146 -16.83 7.75 21.44
C TYR A 146 -17.87 8.58 22.21
N TYR A 147 -19.17 8.37 21.98
CA TYR A 147 -20.27 9.08 22.64
C TYR A 147 -21.35 8.09 23.14
N PRO A 148 -22.04 8.39 24.26
CA PRO A 148 -23.04 7.49 24.83
C PRO A 148 -24.39 7.53 24.10
N GLU A 149 -25.20 6.49 24.32
CA GLU A 149 -26.62 6.47 23.96
C GLU A 149 -27.43 7.48 24.79
N VAL A 150 -28.66 7.80 24.33
CA VAL A 150 -29.55 8.77 24.97
C VAL A 150 -29.77 8.41 26.45
N HIS A 151 -29.69 9.42 27.31
CA HIS A 151 -29.76 9.33 28.77
C HIS A 151 -28.65 8.52 29.46
N LYS A 152 -27.71 7.92 28.71
CA LYS A 152 -26.49 7.31 29.26
C LYS A 152 -25.33 8.32 29.30
N SER A 153 -24.30 7.98 30.07
CA SER A 153 -23.07 8.77 30.20
C SER A 153 -21.83 7.95 29.85
N LEU A 154 -20.79 8.64 29.36
CA LEU A 154 -19.44 8.13 29.16
C LEU A 154 -18.47 8.91 30.05
N LYS A 155 -17.59 8.21 30.77
CA LYS A 155 -16.56 8.81 31.62
C LYS A 155 -15.22 8.76 30.90
N CYS A 156 -14.57 9.91 30.74
CA CYS A 156 -13.26 10.04 30.08
C CYS A 156 -12.24 10.53 31.10
N GLN A 157 -11.33 9.64 31.51
CA GLN A 157 -10.20 9.96 32.40
C GLN A 157 -9.10 10.65 31.58
N GLY A 158 -9.36 11.91 31.26
CA GLY A 158 -8.42 12.83 30.62
C GLY A 158 -7.96 13.93 31.57
N VAL A 159 -7.22 14.91 31.04
CA VAL A 159 -6.72 16.08 31.79
C VAL A 159 -7.85 16.79 32.53
N GLN A 160 -9.05 16.81 31.96
CA GLN A 160 -10.24 17.48 32.52
C GLN A 160 -11.26 16.53 33.19
N ASN A 161 -10.99 15.21 33.25
CA ASN A 161 -11.89 14.20 33.84
C ASN A 161 -13.36 14.34 33.38
N ILE A 162 -13.58 14.40 32.07
CA ILE A 162 -14.86 14.77 31.46
C ILE A 162 -15.88 13.63 31.59
N VAL A 163 -17.12 13.99 31.93
CA VAL A 163 -18.29 13.11 31.75
C VAL A 163 -19.13 13.63 30.60
N VAL A 164 -19.29 12.83 29.55
CA VAL A 164 -20.14 13.09 28.39
C VAL A 164 -21.52 12.51 28.67
N ILE A 165 -22.59 13.28 28.48
CA ILE A 165 -23.98 12.83 28.69
C ILE A 165 -24.77 13.10 27.40
N CYS A 166 -25.48 12.10 26.88
CA CYS A 166 -26.36 12.30 25.72
C CYS A 166 -27.77 12.67 26.19
N VAL A 167 -28.23 13.87 25.84
CA VAL A 167 -29.49 14.45 26.36
C VAL A 167 -30.67 14.24 25.42
N LYS A 168 -30.45 14.33 24.10
CA LYS A 168 -31.50 14.10 23.08
C LYS A 168 -30.87 13.73 21.74
N VAL A 169 -31.48 12.81 21.01
CA VAL A 169 -31.21 12.57 19.58
C VAL A 169 -32.45 13.01 18.80
N ARG A 170 -32.29 13.87 17.80
CA ARG A 170 -33.28 14.06 16.73
C ARG A 170 -32.75 13.31 15.49
N LYS A 171 -33.50 12.35 14.98
CA LYS A 171 -33.23 11.73 13.66
C LYS A 171 -33.76 12.68 12.57
N MET A 172 -33.02 12.83 11.49
CA MET A 172 -33.43 13.50 10.25
C MET A 172 -33.10 12.56 9.07
N ALA A 173 -33.59 12.84 7.87
CA ALA A 173 -33.55 11.88 6.74
C ALA A 173 -32.15 11.29 6.48
N PHE A 174 -31.15 12.14 6.25
CA PHE A 174 -29.78 11.75 5.92
C PHE A 174 -28.75 12.02 7.04
N PHE A 175 -29.17 12.49 8.22
CA PHE A 175 -28.28 12.70 9.38
C PHE A 175 -29.04 12.69 10.72
N ASN A 176 -28.34 12.64 11.85
CA ASN A 176 -28.91 12.85 13.19
C ASN A 176 -28.31 14.10 13.85
N LYS A 177 -29.12 14.85 14.61
CA LYS A 177 -28.72 15.98 15.46
C LYS A 177 -28.75 15.52 16.93
N ILE A 178 -27.58 15.25 17.51
CA ILE A 178 -27.39 14.73 18.86
C ILE A 178 -26.99 15.87 19.80
N LYS A 179 -27.71 16.06 20.90
CA LYS A 179 -27.40 17.05 21.95
C LYS A 179 -26.63 16.36 23.07
N LEU A 180 -25.36 16.69 23.22
CA LEU A 180 -24.48 16.25 24.30
C LEU A 180 -24.32 17.35 25.35
N VAL A 181 -24.05 16.96 26.59
CA VAL A 181 -23.57 17.82 27.66
C VAL A 181 -22.26 17.26 28.18
N LEU A 182 -21.23 18.09 28.22
CA LEU A 182 -19.94 17.80 28.84
C LEU A 182 -19.94 18.37 30.26
N TYR A 183 -19.56 17.55 31.24
CA TYR A 183 -19.32 17.97 32.61
C TYR A 183 -17.84 17.74 32.95
N CYS A 184 -17.07 18.82 33.13
CA CYS A 184 -15.71 18.73 33.64
C CYS A 184 -15.76 18.52 35.16
N LYS A 185 -15.22 17.40 35.64
CA LYS A 185 -15.16 17.17 37.10
C LYS A 185 -14.20 18.13 37.80
N ASN A 186 -13.11 18.51 37.13
CA ASN A 186 -12.03 19.30 37.74
C ASN A 186 -12.41 20.78 37.94
N SER A 187 -13.37 21.31 37.16
CA SER A 187 -13.83 22.70 37.24
C SER A 187 -15.33 22.86 37.52
N GLY A 188 -16.09 21.77 37.62
CA GLY A 188 -17.56 21.77 37.71
C GLY A 188 -18.29 22.28 36.45
N GLN A 189 -17.57 22.76 35.42
CA GLN A 189 -18.17 23.42 34.28
C GLN A 189 -19.02 22.45 33.44
N ARG A 190 -20.23 22.91 33.05
CA ARG A 190 -21.10 22.23 32.09
C ARG A 190 -21.12 22.97 30.75
N ARG A 191 -20.81 22.28 29.63
CA ARG A 191 -20.95 22.82 28.27
C ARG A 191 -21.91 21.98 27.43
N LYS A 192 -22.61 22.62 26.48
CA LYS A 192 -23.55 21.98 25.55
C LYS A 192 -22.84 21.82 24.19
N VAL A 193 -22.91 20.63 23.59
CA VAL A 193 -22.27 20.33 22.29
C VAL A 193 -23.29 19.62 21.40
N TYR A 194 -23.37 20.02 20.13
CA TYR A 194 -24.24 19.38 19.13
C TYR A 194 -23.40 18.54 18.18
N LEU A 195 -23.58 17.21 18.24
CA LEU A 195 -22.95 16.25 17.34
C LEU A 195 -23.91 15.89 16.20
N PHE A 196 -23.49 16.16 14.98
CA PHE A 196 -24.16 15.78 13.75
C PHE A 196 -23.53 14.49 13.21
N THR A 197 -24.32 13.44 13.05
CA THR A 197 -23.84 12.18 12.46
C THR A 197 -24.50 11.97 11.10
N TYR A 198 -23.71 11.98 10.02
CA TYR A 198 -24.24 11.75 8.68
C TYR A 198 -24.57 10.26 8.50
N ASN A 199 -25.79 9.94 8.09
CA ASN A 199 -26.32 8.57 8.13
C ASN A 199 -25.62 7.68 7.11
N GLU A 200 -25.47 8.14 5.87
CA GLU A 200 -25.08 7.28 4.74
C GLU A 200 -24.05 7.95 3.82
N TRP A 201 -22.79 7.95 4.25
CA TRP A 201 -21.67 8.12 3.32
C TRP A 201 -21.10 6.73 3.01
N PRO A 202 -21.34 6.17 1.82
CA PRO A 202 -20.86 4.83 1.46
C PRO A 202 -19.32 4.72 1.48
N ASP A 203 -18.82 3.49 1.64
CA ASP A 203 -17.39 3.20 1.72
C ASP A 203 -16.79 3.20 0.32
N HIS A 204 -15.68 3.91 0.10
CA HIS A 204 -15.08 4.21 -1.22
C HIS A 204 -15.89 5.10 -2.20
N GLU A 205 -17.09 5.55 -1.84
CA GLU A 205 -18.01 6.32 -2.70
C GLU A 205 -18.31 7.74 -2.16
N VAL A 206 -19.34 8.39 -2.71
CA VAL A 206 -19.87 9.71 -2.32
C VAL A 206 -21.38 9.62 -2.00
N PRO A 207 -21.91 10.48 -1.11
CA PRO A 207 -23.35 10.54 -0.84
C PRO A 207 -24.14 11.10 -2.03
N SER A 208 -25.46 10.92 -2.00
CA SER A 208 -26.39 11.56 -2.96
C SER A 208 -26.20 13.08 -2.91
N CYS A 209 -26.05 13.70 -4.08
CA CYS A 209 -25.57 15.08 -4.19
C CYS A 209 -26.56 16.10 -3.61
N ASP A 210 -27.86 15.85 -3.80
CA ASP A 210 -28.98 16.61 -3.24
C ASP A 210 -28.96 16.62 -1.70
N GLN A 211 -28.94 15.43 -1.08
CA GLN A 211 -28.90 15.26 0.37
C GLN A 211 -27.64 15.90 0.96
N PHE A 212 -26.51 15.78 0.27
CA PHE A 212 -25.26 16.38 0.70
C PHE A 212 -25.27 17.91 0.62
N VAL A 213 -25.83 18.52 -0.44
CA VAL A 213 -25.99 19.99 -0.50
C VAL A 213 -26.93 20.47 0.61
N GLN A 214 -28.05 19.79 0.86
CA GLN A 214 -28.94 20.15 1.98
C GLN A 214 -28.22 20.05 3.34
N PHE A 215 -27.34 19.06 3.53
CA PHE A 215 -26.50 18.96 4.73
C PHE A 215 -25.48 20.11 4.83
N VAL A 216 -24.80 20.46 3.73
CA VAL A 216 -23.84 21.58 3.68
C VAL A 216 -24.54 22.90 4.02
N LEU A 217 -25.72 23.16 3.44
CA LEU A 217 -26.54 24.35 3.73
C LEU A 217 -27.00 24.39 5.19
N TYR A 218 -27.42 23.26 5.75
CA TYR A 218 -27.75 23.15 7.18
C TYR A 218 -26.54 23.45 8.06
N MET A 219 -25.35 22.97 7.69
CA MET A 219 -24.13 23.22 8.45
C MET A 219 -23.66 24.68 8.35
N ILE A 220 -23.82 25.34 7.20
CA ILE A 220 -23.63 26.79 7.06
C ILE A 220 -24.60 27.57 7.96
N LYS A 221 -25.89 27.19 8.01
CA LYS A 221 -26.90 27.77 8.92
C LYS A 221 -26.48 27.63 10.39
N CYS A 222 -25.85 26.52 10.77
CA CYS A 222 -25.32 26.33 12.13
C CYS A 222 -24.03 27.12 12.39
N MET A 223 -23.09 27.20 11.44
CA MET A 223 -21.85 27.98 11.59
C MET A 223 -22.14 29.48 11.72
N LYS A 224 -23.06 30.02 10.91
CA LYS A 224 -23.55 31.42 11.00
C LYS A 224 -24.31 31.74 12.30
N LYS A 225 -24.52 30.75 13.19
CA LYS A 225 -25.10 30.91 14.55
C LYS A 225 -24.07 30.74 15.69
N MET A 226 -22.81 30.40 15.39
CA MET A 226 -21.76 30.36 16.41
C MET A 226 -21.30 31.79 16.77
N ASN A 227 -20.79 31.98 17.99
CA ASN A 227 -20.05 33.21 18.32
C ASN A 227 -18.56 33.04 17.96
N ASN A 228 -17.79 34.14 18.02
CA ASN A 228 -16.37 34.14 17.61
C ASN A 228 -15.44 33.30 18.52
N GLU A 229 -15.92 32.82 19.66
CA GLU A 229 -15.19 31.95 20.59
C GLU A 229 -15.53 30.46 20.40
N GLN A 230 -16.50 30.13 19.54
CA GLN A 230 -17.04 28.79 19.36
C GLN A 230 -16.56 28.18 18.04
N HIS A 231 -16.04 26.96 18.14
CA HIS A 231 -15.45 26.27 17.00
C HIS A 231 -16.25 25.02 16.61
N MET A 232 -16.06 24.59 15.35
CA MET A 232 -16.57 23.31 14.85
C MET A 232 -15.44 22.29 14.72
N LEU A 233 -15.68 21.04 15.12
CA LEU A 233 -14.82 19.89 14.80
C LEU A 233 -15.50 18.99 13.76
N ILE A 234 -14.81 18.69 12.66
CA ILE A 234 -15.25 17.76 11.62
C ILE A 234 -14.30 16.57 11.58
N HIS A 235 -14.84 15.35 11.67
CA HIS A 235 -14.05 14.13 11.53
C HIS A 235 -14.72 13.10 10.61
N CYS A 236 -13.89 12.21 10.07
CA CYS A 236 -14.29 10.93 9.49
C CYS A 236 -13.35 9.87 10.08
N SER A 237 -13.01 8.79 9.37
CA SER A 237 -11.95 7.87 9.84
C SER A 237 -10.58 8.56 9.91
N ALA A 238 -10.09 9.11 8.79
CA ALA A 238 -8.77 9.75 8.71
C ALA A 238 -8.76 11.28 8.89
N GLY A 239 -9.93 11.92 8.83
CA GLY A 239 -10.02 13.38 8.93
C GLY A 239 -9.49 14.14 7.71
N VAL A 240 -9.51 13.54 6.51
CA VAL A 240 -8.96 14.15 5.28
C VAL A 240 -9.91 14.05 4.08
N GLY A 241 -10.34 12.86 3.67
CA GLY A 241 -11.23 12.68 2.51
C GLY A 241 -12.62 13.31 2.71
N ARG A 242 -13.53 12.59 3.38
CA ARG A 242 -14.90 13.07 3.66
C ARG A 242 -14.92 14.43 4.37
N SER A 243 -14.06 14.62 5.38
CA SER A 243 -13.92 15.88 6.14
C SER A 243 -13.47 17.06 5.28
N GLY A 244 -12.45 16.87 4.44
CA GLY A 244 -11.98 17.87 3.47
C GLY A 244 -13.06 18.19 2.43
N THR A 245 -13.83 17.18 2.01
CA THR A 245 -14.94 17.35 1.06
C THR A 245 -16.05 18.21 1.67
N LEU A 246 -16.46 17.96 2.92
CA LEU A 246 -17.46 18.79 3.60
C LEU A 246 -16.99 20.24 3.75
N ILE A 247 -15.77 20.49 4.23
CA ILE A 247 -15.32 21.86 4.45
C ILE A 247 -15.06 22.61 3.13
N ALA A 248 -14.60 21.92 2.07
CA ALA A 248 -14.52 22.48 0.73
C ALA A 248 -15.91 22.85 0.18
N SER A 249 -16.93 21.99 0.36
CA SER A 249 -18.30 22.31 -0.02
C SER A 249 -18.88 23.50 0.77
N ILE A 250 -18.62 23.57 2.08
CA ILE A 250 -19.01 24.71 2.92
C ILE A 250 -18.40 26.00 2.38
N ARG A 251 -17.07 26.00 2.12
CA ARG A 251 -16.37 27.18 1.59
C ARG A 251 -16.88 27.59 0.20
N LEU A 252 -17.04 26.64 -0.73
CA LEU A 252 -17.57 26.91 -2.06
C LEU A 252 -18.99 27.51 -2.02
N LEU A 253 -19.91 26.98 -1.21
CA LEU A 253 -21.26 27.57 -1.10
C LEU A 253 -21.26 28.92 -0.34
N LEU A 254 -20.27 29.19 0.51
CA LEU A 254 -20.07 30.51 1.11
C LEU A 254 -19.55 31.54 0.10
N GLN A 255 -18.58 31.16 -0.76
CA GLN A 255 -18.14 32.00 -1.87
C GLN A 255 -19.32 32.39 -2.78
N LEU A 256 -20.18 31.44 -3.13
CA LEU A 256 -21.38 31.71 -3.92
C LEU A 256 -22.36 32.66 -3.20
N GLN A 257 -22.56 32.47 -1.89
CA GLN A 257 -23.38 33.38 -1.07
C GLN A 257 -22.78 34.79 -0.91
N ALA A 258 -21.49 34.97 -1.23
CA ALA A 258 -20.80 36.27 -1.26
C ALA A 258 -20.72 36.89 -2.67
N GLY A 259 -21.22 36.20 -3.72
CA GLY A 259 -21.08 36.65 -5.10
C GLY A 259 -19.66 36.51 -5.67
N GLU A 260 -18.85 35.61 -5.10
CA GLU A 260 -17.55 35.22 -5.64
C GLU A 260 -17.70 34.10 -6.69
N ARG A 261 -16.86 34.13 -7.72
CA ARG A 261 -16.79 33.08 -8.75
C ARG A 261 -16.05 31.86 -8.18
N PRO A 262 -16.67 30.66 -8.14
CA PRO A 262 -16.15 29.55 -7.34
C PRO A 262 -14.90 28.91 -7.96
N ASN A 263 -13.92 28.54 -7.12
CA ASN A 263 -12.68 27.91 -7.56
C ASN A 263 -12.33 26.67 -6.72
N VAL A 264 -12.74 25.49 -7.21
CA VAL A 264 -12.55 24.19 -6.55
C VAL A 264 -11.06 23.90 -6.31
N PHE A 265 -10.18 24.21 -7.26
CA PHE A 265 -8.74 23.99 -7.14
C PHE A 265 -8.10 24.85 -6.04
N GLN A 266 -8.42 26.15 -5.98
CA GLN A 266 -7.90 27.06 -4.95
C GLN A 266 -8.45 26.75 -3.56
N VAL A 267 -9.75 26.43 -3.43
CA VAL A 267 -10.34 26.03 -2.15
C VAL A 267 -9.71 24.74 -1.63
N VAL A 268 -9.59 23.69 -2.45
CA VAL A 268 -8.98 22.42 -2.00
C VAL A 268 -7.49 22.57 -1.71
N ASN A 269 -6.73 23.36 -2.49
CA ASN A 269 -5.31 23.59 -2.22
C ASN A 269 -5.06 24.39 -0.94
N SER A 270 -5.85 25.43 -0.66
CA SER A 270 -5.74 26.17 0.61
C SER A 270 -6.10 25.28 1.81
N ILE A 271 -7.12 24.43 1.70
CA ILE A 271 -7.41 23.42 2.73
C ILE A 271 -6.25 22.41 2.85
N ARG A 272 -5.62 21.98 1.76
CA ARG A 272 -4.48 21.03 1.78
C ARG A 272 -3.20 21.63 2.38
N GLN A 273 -3.02 22.95 2.35
CA GLN A 273 -1.93 23.64 3.06
C GLN A 273 -2.10 23.48 4.58
N GLU A 274 -3.33 23.52 5.10
CA GLU A 274 -3.61 23.41 6.54
C GLU A 274 -3.87 21.96 7.01
N ARG A 275 -4.48 21.10 6.19
CA ARG A 275 -4.72 19.66 6.46
C ARG A 275 -4.28 18.80 5.27
N ALA A 276 -3.14 18.13 5.42
CA ALA A 276 -2.56 17.26 4.39
C ALA A 276 -3.57 16.26 3.79
N ARG A 277 -3.54 16.09 2.47
CA ARG A 277 -4.41 15.16 1.70
C ARG A 277 -5.93 15.37 1.86
N ALA A 278 -6.37 16.55 2.27
CA ALA A 278 -7.79 16.90 2.24
C ALA A 278 -8.39 16.71 0.83
N VAL A 279 -9.59 16.12 0.75
CA VAL A 279 -10.20 15.59 -0.49
C VAL A 279 -9.30 14.55 -1.15
N GLN A 280 -9.56 13.26 -0.89
CA GLN A 280 -8.58 12.19 -1.08
C GLN A 280 -8.76 11.37 -2.37
N GLY A 281 -9.88 11.52 -3.09
CA GLY A 281 -10.13 10.75 -4.31
C GLY A 281 -11.02 11.47 -5.31
N LEU A 282 -10.85 11.11 -6.59
CA LEU A 282 -11.46 11.77 -7.74
C LEU A 282 -12.99 11.97 -7.63
N ASN A 283 -13.74 10.97 -7.14
CA ASN A 283 -15.20 11.12 -6.95
C ASN A 283 -15.57 12.14 -5.86
N GLN A 284 -14.73 12.32 -4.82
CA GLN A 284 -14.91 13.41 -3.84
C GLN A 284 -14.63 14.78 -4.47
N TYR A 285 -13.66 14.86 -5.39
CA TYR A 285 -13.35 16.08 -6.14
C TYR A 285 -14.47 16.45 -7.12
N LYS A 286 -15.02 15.47 -7.86
CA LYS A 286 -16.25 15.61 -8.67
C LYS A 286 -17.42 16.15 -7.84
N LEU A 287 -17.63 15.64 -6.62
CA LEU A 287 -18.74 16.05 -5.77
C LEU A 287 -18.71 17.55 -5.46
N LEU A 288 -17.53 18.19 -5.42
CA LEU A 288 -17.43 19.64 -5.23
C LEU A 288 -17.97 20.42 -6.44
N TYR A 289 -17.70 19.96 -7.66
CA TYR A 289 -18.33 20.48 -8.88
C TYR A 289 -19.85 20.22 -8.86
N CYS A 290 -20.28 19.01 -8.52
CA CYS A 290 -21.70 18.68 -8.42
C CYS A 290 -22.45 19.47 -7.33
N VAL A 291 -21.77 19.87 -6.24
CA VAL A 291 -22.32 20.73 -5.18
C VAL A 291 -22.62 22.14 -5.70
N ILE A 292 -21.73 22.74 -6.47
CA ILE A 292 -21.96 24.05 -7.13
C ILE A 292 -23.11 23.94 -8.13
N LEU A 293 -23.05 22.94 -9.00
CA LEU A 293 -24.07 22.65 -10.02
C LEU A 293 -25.45 22.42 -9.40
N HIS A 294 -25.56 21.60 -8.35
CA HIS A 294 -26.84 21.34 -7.70
C HIS A 294 -27.35 22.56 -6.92
N TYR A 295 -26.47 23.32 -6.26
CA TYR A 295 -26.86 24.58 -5.60
C TYR A 295 -27.48 25.58 -6.57
N TYR A 296 -26.94 25.69 -7.79
CA TYR A 296 -27.55 26.50 -8.85
C TYR A 296 -28.99 26.05 -9.18
N THR A 297 -29.28 24.74 -9.19
CA THR A 297 -30.66 24.24 -9.42
C THR A 297 -31.64 24.51 -8.27
N LEU A 298 -31.17 25.04 -7.13
CA LEU A 298 -32.01 25.47 -6.00
C LEU A 298 -32.30 26.99 -6.03
N LEU A 299 -31.73 27.75 -6.98
CA LEU A 299 -31.95 29.19 -7.11
C LEU A 299 -33.27 29.48 -7.83
N LYS A 300 -34.11 30.35 -7.25
CA LYS A 300 -35.46 30.68 -7.76
C LYS A 300 -35.50 31.29 -9.16
N HIS A 301 -34.37 31.80 -9.65
CA HIS A 301 -34.26 32.52 -10.93
C HIS A 301 -33.38 31.79 -11.97
N ALA A 302 -33.01 30.54 -11.73
CA ALA A 302 -32.22 29.75 -12.68
C ALA A 302 -33.07 29.37 -13.92
N PRO A 303 -32.63 29.72 -15.15
CA PRO A 303 -33.33 29.33 -16.39
C PRO A 303 -33.53 27.82 -16.52
N SER A 304 -34.72 27.41 -16.96
CA SER A 304 -35.18 26.01 -16.95
C SER A 304 -34.39 25.10 -17.90
N ASP A 305 -33.94 25.64 -19.02
CA ASP A 305 -33.00 25.05 -19.99
C ASP A 305 -31.64 24.75 -19.33
N LYS A 306 -31.04 25.75 -18.67
CA LYS A 306 -29.77 25.57 -17.96
C LYS A 306 -29.92 24.61 -16.79
N VAL A 307 -31.03 24.63 -16.07
CA VAL A 307 -31.32 23.64 -15.00
C VAL A 307 -31.44 22.22 -15.55
N ALA A 308 -32.01 22.02 -16.73
CA ALA A 308 -32.06 20.70 -17.38
C ALA A 308 -30.65 20.21 -17.78
N ALA A 309 -29.86 21.05 -18.44
CA ALA A 309 -28.48 20.75 -18.82
C ALA A 309 -27.60 20.44 -17.60
N VAL A 310 -27.74 21.22 -16.52
CA VAL A 310 -27.03 21.01 -15.24
C VAL A 310 -27.41 19.68 -14.59
N LYS A 311 -28.69 19.30 -14.60
CA LYS A 311 -29.12 17.98 -14.08
C LYS A 311 -28.53 16.81 -14.88
N GLN A 312 -28.49 16.93 -16.22
CA GLN A 312 -27.84 15.95 -17.09
C GLN A 312 -26.32 15.87 -16.83
N LEU A 313 -25.66 17.01 -16.63
CA LEU A 313 -24.24 17.10 -16.35
C LEU A 313 -23.88 16.43 -15.00
N ILE A 314 -24.64 16.71 -13.94
CA ILE A 314 -24.49 16.03 -12.62
C ILE A 314 -24.61 14.51 -12.78
N ALA A 315 -25.63 14.02 -13.49
CA ALA A 315 -25.85 12.59 -13.74
C ALA A 315 -24.74 11.94 -14.57
N SER A 316 -24.06 12.70 -15.44
CA SER A 316 -22.89 12.21 -16.21
C SER A 316 -21.61 12.12 -15.36
N LEU A 317 -21.41 13.05 -14.42
CA LEU A 317 -20.24 13.08 -13.54
C LEU A 317 -20.34 12.01 -12.45
N LEU A 318 -21.54 11.86 -11.86
CA LEU A 318 -21.87 10.90 -10.83
C LEU A 318 -23.05 10.02 -11.29
N PRO A 319 -22.82 8.99 -12.12
CA PRO A 319 -23.87 8.09 -12.58
C PRO A 319 -24.47 7.32 -11.40
N ASN A 320 -25.81 7.32 -11.30
CA ASN A 320 -26.54 6.67 -10.22
C ASN A 320 -26.44 5.14 -10.31
N GLU A 321 -25.56 4.51 -9.52
CA GLU A 321 -25.50 3.05 -9.34
C GLU A 321 -26.70 2.45 -8.57
N GLN A 322 -27.77 3.24 -8.34
CA GLN A 322 -29.01 2.79 -7.72
C GLN A 322 -29.60 1.54 -8.40
N ASN A 323 -29.47 1.39 -9.73
CA ASN A 323 -29.88 0.19 -10.44
C ASN A 323 -29.04 -1.06 -10.09
N VAL A 324 -27.74 -0.92 -9.80
CA VAL A 324 -26.87 -2.04 -9.40
C VAL A 324 -27.23 -2.51 -7.99
N HIS A 325 -27.50 -1.57 -7.09
CA HIS A 325 -27.85 -1.87 -5.71
C HIS A 325 -29.28 -2.42 -5.58
N TYR A 326 -30.24 -1.92 -6.38
CA TYR A 326 -31.60 -2.46 -6.44
C TYR A 326 -31.63 -3.85 -7.09
N ALA A 327 -30.81 -4.10 -8.12
CA ALA A 327 -30.68 -5.43 -8.72
C ALA A 327 -30.13 -6.46 -7.72
N HIS A 328 -29.09 -6.12 -6.94
CA HIS A 328 -28.57 -7.01 -5.89
C HIS A 328 -29.59 -7.25 -4.77
N ARG A 329 -30.35 -6.22 -4.38
CA ARG A 329 -31.40 -6.35 -3.36
C ARG A 329 -32.51 -7.28 -3.84
N ARG A 330 -33.06 -7.03 -5.03
CA ARG A 330 -34.10 -7.85 -5.67
C ARG A 330 -33.63 -9.29 -5.93
N MET A 331 -32.37 -9.50 -6.30
CA MET A 331 -31.74 -10.84 -6.40
C MET A 331 -31.55 -11.53 -5.05
N SER A 332 -31.53 -10.80 -3.92
CA SER A 332 -31.52 -11.37 -2.57
C SER A 332 -32.94 -11.66 -2.03
N GLU A 333 -33.94 -10.93 -2.54
CA GLU A 333 -35.37 -11.08 -2.21
C GLU A 333 -35.99 -12.24 -3.00
N LEU A 334 -35.74 -12.33 -4.32
CA LEU A 334 -36.06 -13.49 -5.18
C LEU A 334 -35.41 -14.81 -4.71
N ARG A 335 -34.34 -14.74 -3.91
CA ARG A 335 -33.69 -15.92 -3.27
C ARG A 335 -34.33 -16.34 -1.95
N LYS A 336 -35.27 -15.56 -1.42
CA LYS A 336 -36.07 -15.91 -0.23
C LYS A 336 -37.47 -16.40 -0.59
N GLU A 337 -38.00 -16.00 -1.75
CA GLU A 337 -39.33 -16.43 -2.24
C GLU A 337 -39.38 -17.93 -2.60
N ASN A 338 -38.23 -18.57 -2.87
CA ASN A 338 -38.13 -19.98 -3.25
C ASN A 338 -38.07 -21.00 -2.09
N ASN A 339 -38.68 -20.73 -0.93
CA ASN A 339 -38.87 -21.75 0.11
C ASN A 339 -40.15 -21.50 0.95
N PRO A 340 -41.29 -22.15 0.65
CA PRO A 340 -42.58 -21.82 1.25
C PRO A 340 -42.88 -22.60 2.54
N ARG A 341 -43.41 -21.90 3.56
CA ARG A 341 -44.52 -22.39 4.42
C ARG A 341 -44.99 -21.36 5.46
N LEU A 342 -46.31 -21.41 5.71
CA LEU A 342 -47.09 -20.88 6.84
C LEU A 342 -47.26 -19.35 6.93
N ASP A 343 -48.46 -18.94 6.51
CA ASP A 343 -49.01 -17.59 6.57
C ASP A 343 -49.49 -17.17 7.96
N SER A 344 -49.64 -15.85 8.16
CA SER A 344 -50.81 -15.30 8.84
C SER A 344 -51.13 -13.91 8.26
N SER A 345 -52.41 -13.53 8.30
CA SER A 345 -53.00 -12.44 7.49
C SER A 345 -52.92 -11.05 8.14
N GLY A 346 -52.99 -9.98 7.33
CA GLY A 346 -52.87 -8.62 7.86
C GLY A 346 -53.04 -7.45 6.88
N THR A 347 -54.01 -7.54 5.94
CA THR A 347 -54.62 -6.46 5.11
C THR A 347 -53.75 -5.45 4.35
N ALA A 348 -54.24 -4.96 3.20
CA ALA A 348 -53.50 -4.03 2.33
C ALA A 348 -54.34 -2.83 1.88
N MET A 349 -53.86 -1.63 2.21
CA MET A 349 -54.09 -0.31 1.60
C MET A 349 -52.93 0.57 2.13
N GLU A 350 -52.30 1.50 1.41
CA GLU A 350 -52.66 2.16 0.13
C GLU A 350 -51.45 2.21 -0.84
N LYS A 351 -51.71 2.38 -2.14
CA LYS A 351 -50.71 2.79 -3.15
C LYS A 351 -51.26 3.92 -4.03
N SER A 352 -51.29 5.16 -3.54
CA SER A 352 -51.78 6.31 -4.34
C SER A 352 -51.28 7.68 -3.87
N ALA A 353 -49.96 7.93 -3.88
CA ALA A 353 -49.40 9.27 -3.62
C ALA A 353 -47.95 9.48 -4.13
N VAL A 354 -47.68 9.31 -5.43
CA VAL A 354 -46.34 9.61 -6.01
C VAL A 354 -46.44 10.60 -7.18
N SER A 355 -46.82 11.84 -6.87
CA SER A 355 -46.45 13.03 -7.63
C SER A 355 -46.68 14.30 -6.79
N LYS A 356 -46.01 15.41 -7.13
CA LYS A 356 -46.21 16.76 -6.55
C LYS A 356 -45.93 16.94 -5.04
N LEU A 357 -44.67 16.81 -4.61
CA LEU A 357 -44.17 17.58 -3.45
C LEU A 357 -42.65 17.67 -3.44
N ASP A 358 -42.12 18.75 -4.02
CA ASP A 358 -40.70 19.11 -4.00
C ASP A 358 -40.58 20.64 -3.77
N GLN A 359 -39.43 21.11 -3.29
CA GLN A 359 -39.13 22.46 -2.78
C GLN A 359 -39.65 22.85 -1.38
N THR A 360 -40.82 22.39 -0.90
CA THR A 360 -41.41 22.90 0.37
C THR A 360 -40.70 22.40 1.64
N ALA A 361 -40.11 21.20 1.61
CA ALA A 361 -39.58 20.52 2.81
C ALA A 361 -38.35 21.21 3.45
N ALA A 362 -37.62 22.05 2.72
CA ALA A 362 -36.46 22.77 3.25
C ALA A 362 -36.84 23.95 4.16
N LEU A 363 -38.09 24.45 4.06
CA LEU A 363 -38.57 25.62 4.79
C LEU A 363 -39.42 25.25 6.03
N SER A 364 -40.18 24.15 6.00
CA SER A 364 -40.93 23.65 7.17
C SER A 364 -40.00 23.32 8.35
N LEU A 365 -38.84 22.70 8.07
CA LEU A 365 -37.77 22.42 9.03
C LEU A 365 -37.13 23.68 9.68
N ILE A 366 -37.51 24.89 9.24
CA ILE A 366 -37.11 26.17 9.86
C ILE A 366 -38.24 26.73 10.75
N ALA A 367 -39.50 26.41 10.47
CA ALA A 367 -40.65 26.78 11.30
C ALA A 367 -40.73 25.95 12.59
N GLU A 368 -40.58 24.61 12.48
CA GLU A 368 -40.56 23.69 13.63
C GLU A 368 -39.42 23.99 14.64
N GLU A 369 -38.36 24.67 14.19
CA GLU A 369 -37.24 25.07 15.05
C GLU A 369 -37.58 26.30 15.92
N LYS A 370 -38.70 27.01 15.67
CA LYS A 370 -39.23 28.10 16.53
C LYS A 370 -40.24 27.63 17.57
N GLU A 371 -41.22 26.80 17.21
CA GLU A 371 -42.25 26.36 18.17
C GLU A 371 -41.65 25.58 19.34
N ALA A 372 -40.60 24.81 19.09
CA ALA A 372 -39.89 24.02 20.08
C ALA A 372 -39.10 24.81 21.14
N GLU A 373 -39.07 26.16 21.07
CA GLU A 373 -38.40 27.01 22.07
C GLU A 373 -39.38 27.58 23.14
N ASN A 374 -40.70 27.53 22.92
CA ASN A 374 -41.69 28.15 23.81
C ASN A 374 -42.12 27.30 25.04
N VAL A 375 -41.69 26.05 25.16
CA VAL A 375 -42.27 25.05 26.09
C VAL A 375 -41.46 24.87 27.40
N VAL A 376 -40.60 25.82 27.79
CA VAL A 376 -39.85 25.76 29.07
C VAL A 376 -39.80 27.11 29.78
N ARG A 377 -40.75 27.35 30.69
CA ARG A 377 -40.59 28.35 31.76
C ARG A 377 -39.75 27.77 32.91
N PRO A 378 -39.00 28.59 33.68
CA PRO A 378 -38.12 28.12 34.74
C PRO A 378 -38.86 27.83 36.05
N LEU A 379 -38.36 26.84 36.81
CA LEU A 379 -38.65 26.65 38.24
C LEU A 379 -37.45 27.16 39.04
N SER A 380 -37.59 28.29 39.73
CA SER A 380 -36.53 28.86 40.58
C SER A 380 -37.05 29.93 41.55
N SER A 381 -37.64 29.53 42.69
CA SER A 381 -38.01 30.47 43.79
C SER A 381 -38.39 29.79 45.12
N VAL A 382 -37.39 29.31 45.87
CA VAL A 382 -37.37 29.23 47.36
C VAL A 382 -35.90 29.40 47.75
N ALA A 383 -35.41 30.63 47.98
CA ALA A 383 -35.53 31.44 49.21
C ALA A 383 -34.54 30.99 50.31
N LEU A 384 -33.69 31.92 50.73
CA LEU A 384 -32.72 31.80 51.82
C LEU A 384 -33.21 32.61 53.03
N THR A 385 -33.11 32.04 54.23
CA THR A 385 -33.08 32.76 55.51
C THR A 385 -32.06 32.08 56.42
N ALA A 386 -31.46 32.82 57.36
CA ALA A 386 -30.36 32.34 58.20
C ALA A 386 -30.46 32.91 59.63
N THR A 387 -30.08 32.10 60.62
CA THR A 387 -29.92 32.50 62.03
C THR A 387 -28.91 31.62 62.77
N GLU A 388 -27.82 32.25 63.23
CA GLU A 388 -27.20 32.11 64.56
C GLU A 388 -26.52 30.78 65.01
N GLN A 389 -25.88 30.83 66.19
CA GLN A 389 -25.04 29.79 66.84
C GLN A 389 -25.58 29.50 68.27
N PRO A 390 -24.87 28.86 69.24
CA PRO A 390 -23.72 27.92 69.20
C PRO A 390 -23.94 26.66 70.10
N VAL A 391 -22.86 25.89 70.36
CA VAL A 391 -22.67 24.89 71.46
C VAL A 391 -23.39 23.52 71.32
N GLY A 392 -22.69 22.42 71.66
CA GLY A 392 -23.31 21.09 71.79
C GLY A 392 -22.37 19.88 71.67
N SER A 393 -21.56 19.60 72.69
CA SER A 393 -20.96 18.27 72.94
C SER A 393 -21.56 17.70 74.23
N PRO A 394 -21.69 16.36 74.44
CA PRO A 394 -20.51 15.52 74.72
C PRO A 394 -20.63 13.98 74.45
N ASN A 395 -19.49 13.25 74.51
CA ASN A 395 -19.26 11.92 75.18
C ASN A 395 -20.11 10.65 74.85
N LEU A 396 -19.67 9.38 75.01
CA LEU A 396 -18.37 8.76 75.39
C LEU A 396 -18.35 7.21 75.12
N LYS A 397 -17.16 6.58 75.28
CA LYS A 397 -16.83 5.12 75.39
C LYS A 397 -16.99 4.29 74.08
N GLY A 398 -16.12 3.31 73.77
CA GLY A 398 -14.83 2.85 74.34
C GLY A 398 -14.03 2.10 73.24
N ALA A 399 -12.69 2.13 73.16
CA ALA A 399 -11.70 1.46 74.02
C ALA A 399 -11.66 -0.09 73.82
N ALA A 400 -10.51 -0.79 73.69
CA ALA A 400 -9.13 -0.38 74.05
C ALA A 400 -8.00 -1.21 73.36
N LYS A 401 -6.78 -0.62 73.35
CA LYS A 401 -5.43 -1.27 73.39
C LYS A 401 -5.00 -2.13 72.19
N CYS A 402 -3.70 -2.31 71.86
CA CYS A 402 -2.38 -1.87 72.39
C CYS A 402 -1.34 -2.06 71.23
N THR A 403 -0.10 -1.55 71.12
CA THR A 403 0.80 -0.51 71.74
C THR A 403 1.98 -0.34 70.72
N SER A 404 3.09 0.43 70.82
CA SER A 404 3.74 1.44 71.71
C SER A 404 4.97 2.00 70.94
N SER A 405 5.56 3.19 71.16
CA SER A 405 5.16 4.41 71.88
C SER A 405 6.23 5.51 71.71
N LYS A 406 5.84 6.79 71.58
CA LYS A 406 6.65 8.04 71.78
C LYS A 406 7.88 8.25 70.85
N GLY A 407 8.30 9.48 70.54
CA GLY A 407 7.64 10.79 70.72
C GLY A 407 8.56 12.02 70.59
N PHE A 408 8.05 13.07 69.93
CA PHE A 408 8.49 14.48 69.95
C PHE A 408 9.83 14.93 69.32
N LEU A 409 9.91 16.24 69.07
CA LEU A 409 11.01 16.98 68.42
C LEU A 409 11.92 17.64 69.47
N ASP A 410 13.21 17.87 69.16
CA ASP A 410 13.70 19.27 69.05
C ASP A 410 14.96 19.46 68.15
N LYS A 411 15.55 20.66 68.16
CA LYS A 411 16.43 21.23 67.10
C LYS A 411 17.93 20.86 67.15
N ARG A 412 18.53 20.80 65.95
CA ARG A 412 19.83 21.40 65.52
C ARG A 412 21.09 21.25 66.43
N LYS A 413 22.19 20.68 65.88
CA LYS A 413 23.37 21.35 65.23
C LYS A 413 24.74 20.67 65.52
N VAL A 414 25.65 20.77 64.52
CA VAL A 414 27.13 20.85 64.60
C VAL A 414 28.00 19.56 64.75
N PHE A 415 28.81 19.30 63.70
CA PHE A 415 30.21 18.77 63.59
C PHE A 415 30.75 17.63 64.50
N ALA A 416 31.74 16.79 64.12
CA ALA A 416 32.32 16.35 62.83
C ALA A 416 33.49 15.34 63.07
N LYS A 417 34.02 14.70 62.00
CA LYS A 417 35.35 14.02 61.90
C LYS A 417 35.56 12.74 62.77
N GLN A 418 36.60 11.91 62.54
CA GLN A 418 37.60 11.85 61.44
C GLN A 418 37.14 10.82 60.37
N THR A 419 37.89 9.93 59.66
CA THR A 419 39.32 9.52 59.47
C THR A 419 39.35 8.76 58.10
N ALA A 420 40.43 8.38 57.40
CA ALA A 420 41.89 8.44 57.56
C ALA A 420 42.58 8.59 56.16
N SER A 421 43.74 7.95 55.90
CA SER A 421 44.47 7.93 54.60
C SER A 421 45.39 6.68 54.51
N PRO A 422 46.06 6.41 53.37
CA PRO A 422 47.38 7.01 52.97
C PRO A 422 47.28 7.74 51.60
N LYS A 423 48.30 8.06 50.76
CA LYS A 423 49.71 8.60 50.74
C LYS A 423 50.12 8.56 49.22
N GLN A 424 51.13 9.19 48.60
CA GLN A 424 52.06 10.35 48.66
C GLN A 424 52.74 10.38 47.25
N THR A 425 53.33 11.40 46.60
CA THR A 425 53.76 12.81 46.86
C THR A 425 53.68 13.56 45.48
N LYS A 426 54.42 14.57 44.94
CA LYS A 426 55.50 15.57 45.18
C LYS A 426 55.42 16.53 43.93
N SER A 427 55.90 17.78 43.80
CA SER A 427 56.20 18.92 44.69
C SER A 427 56.73 20.13 43.87
N ALA A 428 56.38 21.38 44.23
CA ALA A 428 56.96 22.67 43.76
C ALA A 428 56.63 23.11 42.30
N ASP A 429 56.59 24.39 41.88
CA ASP A 429 56.86 25.75 42.46
C ASP A 429 56.27 26.85 41.49
N LYS A 430 56.19 28.20 41.65
CA LYS A 430 56.33 29.21 42.75
C LYS A 430 55.76 30.60 42.29
N ASN A 431 55.45 31.52 43.22
CA ASN A 431 55.33 33.01 43.08
C ASN A 431 54.28 33.65 42.11
N LYS A 432 53.89 34.95 42.20
CA LYS A 432 53.45 35.85 43.32
C LYS A 432 52.61 37.07 42.74
N PRO A 433 52.24 38.19 43.43
CA PRO A 433 50.83 38.67 43.45
C PRO A 433 50.55 40.13 42.93
N THR A 434 49.26 40.54 42.82
CA THR A 434 48.60 41.71 43.50
C THR A 434 47.26 42.16 42.84
N GLU A 435 46.25 42.45 43.68
CA GLU A 435 45.19 43.51 43.56
C GLU A 435 44.20 43.58 42.34
N LYS A 436 43.14 44.44 42.32
CA LYS A 436 41.99 44.68 43.25
C LYS A 436 40.93 45.62 42.57
N VAL A 437 39.72 45.75 43.14
CA VAL A 437 38.71 46.86 43.00
C VAL A 437 37.91 47.04 41.67
N ASP A 438 36.63 46.66 41.73
CA ASP A 438 35.36 47.42 41.49
C ASP A 438 35.12 48.44 40.34
N ALA A 439 34.13 48.09 39.50
CA ALA A 439 32.82 48.74 39.28
C ALA A 439 32.62 50.23 38.81
N SER A 440 31.75 50.38 37.79
CA SER A 440 30.42 51.07 37.84
C SER A 440 30.09 52.19 36.81
N LYS A 441 28.77 52.31 36.54
CA LYS A 441 27.94 53.48 36.15
C LYS A 441 28.05 54.22 34.78
N ASN A 442 27.06 53.93 33.91
CA ASN A 442 25.87 54.77 33.60
C ASN A 442 25.91 56.07 32.72
N VAL A 443 24.77 56.34 32.03
CA VAL A 443 24.23 57.62 31.43
C VAL A 443 24.63 58.05 29.98
N GLY A 444 23.62 58.51 29.20
CA GLY A 444 23.73 59.44 28.05
C GLY A 444 23.91 58.82 26.65
N ALA A 445 23.12 59.01 25.56
CA ALA A 445 21.91 59.77 25.16
C ALA A 445 22.10 60.91 24.11
N LEU A 446 21.25 60.89 23.06
CA LEU A 446 20.93 61.93 22.04
C LEU A 446 21.80 62.09 20.76
N LYS A 447 21.23 62.84 19.77
CA LYS A 447 21.60 62.95 18.33
C LYS A 447 21.96 64.41 17.94
N PRO A 448 22.59 64.66 16.76
CA PRO A 448 21.88 65.24 15.59
C PRO A 448 22.26 64.55 14.24
N GLN A 449 21.35 64.28 13.29
CA GLN A 449 20.79 65.11 12.18
C GLN A 449 21.73 65.55 11.03
N LYS A 450 21.46 65.01 9.81
CA LYS A 450 21.64 65.59 8.43
C LYS A 450 23.08 65.95 7.97
N SER A 451 23.48 66.07 6.69
CA SER A 451 22.99 65.68 5.33
C SER A 451 24.14 66.00 4.31
N GLY A 452 24.22 65.53 3.05
CA GLY A 452 23.40 64.61 2.23
C GLY A 452 23.48 64.97 0.72
N GLN A 453 23.51 63.97 -0.19
CA GLN A 453 23.63 64.10 -1.69
C GLN A 453 24.99 64.64 -2.22
N SER A 454 25.46 64.38 -3.47
CA SER A 454 25.26 63.26 -4.41
C SER A 454 26.36 63.27 -5.51
N GLY A 455 26.62 62.15 -6.24
CA GLY A 455 27.52 62.15 -7.41
C GLY A 455 27.86 60.77 -8.02
N LYS A 456 27.78 60.63 -9.35
CA LYS A 456 28.15 59.43 -10.15
C LYS A 456 29.62 59.58 -10.67
N THR A 457 30.35 58.65 -11.30
CA THR A 457 29.96 57.61 -12.29
C THR A 457 31.10 56.59 -12.64
N LYS A 458 30.74 55.35 -13.04
CA LYS A 458 31.37 54.42 -14.05
C LYS A 458 32.80 53.78 -13.91
N LYS A 459 32.79 52.42 -13.99
CA LYS A 459 33.61 51.48 -14.83
C LYS A 459 35.08 51.02 -14.50
N SER A 460 35.16 49.77 -13.99
CA SER A 460 35.85 48.56 -14.56
C SER A 460 37.40 48.39 -14.68
N SER A 461 37.99 47.36 -14.01
CA SER A 461 38.39 46.03 -14.59
C SER A 461 39.67 45.30 -14.06
N ASN A 462 39.53 43.99 -13.76
CA ASN A 462 40.44 42.82 -14.01
C ASN A 462 41.90 42.63 -13.45
N LYS A 463 42.05 41.56 -12.62
CA LYS A 463 42.84 40.29 -12.83
C LYS A 463 44.23 39.98 -12.20
N ARG A 464 44.38 38.65 -11.88
CA ARG A 464 45.58 37.77 -11.59
C ARG A 464 46.10 37.79 -10.13
N LYS A 465 46.18 36.67 -9.36
CA LYS A 465 46.92 35.36 -9.43
C LYS A 465 48.38 35.49 -8.90
N LYS A 466 49.02 34.54 -8.18
CA LYS A 466 48.97 33.04 -8.22
C LYS A 466 49.77 32.32 -7.07
N GLN A 467 49.24 31.26 -6.43
CA GLN A 467 49.97 30.06 -5.86
C GLN A 467 51.03 30.26 -4.72
N LYS A 468 51.55 29.30 -3.91
CA LYS A 468 51.49 27.81 -3.67
C LYS A 468 52.02 27.51 -2.21
N SER A 469 52.46 26.31 -1.80
CA SER A 469 51.68 25.21 -1.14
C SER A 469 52.57 24.09 -0.50
N LYS A 470 52.16 23.42 0.61
CA LYS A 470 52.59 22.10 1.22
C LYS A 470 53.11 22.17 2.70
N LYS A 471 53.14 21.10 3.54
CA LYS A 471 52.30 19.87 3.78
C LYS A 471 52.87 19.04 4.99
N LYS A 472 52.06 18.11 5.56
CA LYS A 472 52.34 16.92 6.43
C LYS A 472 51.88 17.03 7.91
N ASP A 473 51.56 15.95 8.66
CA ASP A 473 50.83 14.66 8.40
C ASP A 473 50.76 13.81 9.71
N LYS A 474 49.58 13.27 10.11
CA LYS A 474 49.30 11.85 10.56
C LYS A 474 48.11 11.65 11.55
N LYS A 475 47.26 10.66 11.20
CA LYS A 475 46.35 9.77 12.00
C LYS A 475 45.37 10.39 13.02
N ASN A 476 44.05 10.10 13.02
CA ASN A 476 43.25 8.85 12.97
C ASN A 476 43.35 8.02 14.27
N SER A 477 42.29 7.39 14.81
CA SER A 477 40.97 6.93 14.26
C SER A 477 39.95 6.66 15.38
N SER A 478 38.62 6.54 15.20
CA SER A 478 37.62 7.01 14.21
C SER A 478 36.25 6.39 14.56
N ASN A 479 35.10 7.09 14.50
CA ASN A 479 33.78 6.43 14.70
C ASN A 479 32.56 7.06 13.96
N SER A 480 32.75 7.60 12.75
CA SER A 480 31.70 8.25 11.94
C SER A 480 30.86 7.28 11.08
N LEU A 481 30.93 5.97 11.33
CA LEU A 481 30.49 4.93 10.39
C LEU A 481 28.97 4.66 10.37
N ALA A 482 28.21 5.16 11.35
CA ALA A 482 26.77 4.88 11.48
C ALA A 482 25.90 5.54 10.39
N MET A 483 26.17 6.81 10.05
CA MET A 483 25.31 7.61 9.15
C MET A 483 25.39 7.20 7.67
N PHE A 484 26.39 6.42 7.26
CA PHE A 484 26.56 6.03 5.85
C PHE A 484 25.80 4.75 5.44
N LYS A 485 25.25 3.98 6.39
CA LYS A 485 24.49 2.75 6.08
C LYS A 485 23.01 2.99 5.81
N LEU A 486 22.40 4.01 6.43
CA LEU A 486 20.95 4.24 6.31
C LEU A 486 20.52 4.71 4.91
N ARG A 487 21.39 5.39 4.17
CA ARG A 487 21.08 5.90 2.81
C ARG A 487 20.87 4.80 1.76
N ALA A 488 21.38 3.58 2.00
CA ALA A 488 21.21 2.45 1.08
C ALA A 488 19.83 1.76 1.18
N LEU A 489 19.00 2.10 2.17
CA LEU A 489 17.69 1.47 2.41
C LEU A 489 16.53 2.05 1.58
N LEU A 490 16.72 3.22 0.95
CA LEU A 490 15.67 3.90 0.16
C LEU A 490 15.65 3.50 -1.33
N GLU A 491 16.70 2.87 -1.85
CA GLU A 491 16.89 2.58 -3.29
C GLU A 491 16.12 1.34 -3.82
N VAL A 492 15.07 0.90 -3.12
CA VAL A 492 14.42 -0.41 -3.34
C VAL A 492 13.20 -0.35 -4.29
N VAL A 493 12.54 0.80 -4.38
CA VAL A 493 11.19 0.96 -4.99
C VAL A 493 11.12 0.47 -6.44
N ASN A 494 12.06 0.86 -7.31
CA ASN A 494 11.98 0.54 -8.75
C ASN A 494 12.31 -0.93 -9.09
N VAL A 495 13.07 -1.65 -8.25
CA VAL A 495 13.25 -3.10 -8.43
C VAL A 495 11.98 -3.85 -8.00
N GLU A 496 11.26 -3.32 -7.01
CA GLU A 496 10.00 -3.90 -6.58
C GLU A 496 8.90 -3.81 -7.64
N VAL A 497 8.87 -2.85 -8.57
CA VAL A 497 7.74 -2.72 -9.51
C VAL A 497 7.52 -3.96 -10.38
N ILE A 498 8.58 -4.65 -10.83
CA ILE A 498 8.46 -5.89 -11.63
C ILE A 498 8.42 -7.12 -10.70
N CYS A 499 9.36 -7.23 -9.75
CA CYS A 499 9.45 -8.41 -8.87
C CYS A 499 8.27 -8.52 -7.87
N THR A 500 7.62 -7.42 -7.50
CA THR A 500 6.47 -7.44 -6.57
C THR A 500 5.17 -7.89 -7.23
N ARG A 501 5.06 -7.82 -8.57
CA ARG A 501 3.82 -8.17 -9.28
C ARG A 501 3.65 -9.69 -9.45
N CYS A 502 4.66 -10.41 -9.94
CA CYS A 502 4.65 -11.89 -9.90
C CYS A 502 4.57 -12.42 -8.46
N ARG A 503 5.28 -11.77 -7.51
CA ARG A 503 5.13 -11.99 -6.06
C ARG A 503 3.67 -11.83 -5.59
N PHE A 504 2.88 -10.90 -6.14
CA PHE A 504 1.49 -10.67 -5.75
C PHE A 504 0.53 -11.77 -6.29
N HIS A 505 0.81 -12.33 -7.47
CA HIS A 505 0.04 -13.45 -8.03
C HIS A 505 0.38 -14.76 -7.33
N LEU A 506 1.66 -15.08 -7.20
CA LEU A 506 2.11 -16.24 -6.41
C LEU A 506 1.67 -16.12 -4.93
N TYR A 507 1.70 -14.92 -4.33
CA TYR A 507 1.12 -14.66 -3.00
C TYR A 507 -0.38 -14.98 -2.95
N ARG A 508 -1.18 -14.62 -3.96
CA ARG A 508 -2.60 -14.99 -4.03
C ARG A 508 -2.82 -16.48 -4.29
N CYS A 509 -2.01 -17.16 -5.09
CA CYS A 509 -2.02 -18.63 -5.20
C CYS A 509 -1.77 -19.30 -3.84
N PHE A 510 -0.84 -18.76 -3.06
CA PHE A 510 -0.48 -19.27 -1.73
C PHE A 510 -1.46 -18.89 -0.61
N SER A 511 -2.20 -17.76 -0.71
CA SER A 511 -3.17 -17.33 0.31
C SER A 511 -4.61 -17.76 0.03
N LYS A 512 -4.99 -18.03 -1.23
CA LYS A 512 -6.37 -18.46 -1.59
C LYS A 512 -6.58 -19.98 -1.58
N VAL A 513 -5.77 -20.75 -0.84
CA VAL A 513 -6.00 -22.19 -0.68
C VAL A 513 -7.12 -22.43 0.34
N ASN A 514 -8.36 -22.20 -0.11
CA ASN A 514 -9.55 -22.82 0.47
C ASN A 514 -9.62 -24.28 0.01
N TYR A 515 -8.75 -25.09 0.63
CA TYR A 515 -9.01 -26.49 0.90
C TYR A 515 -8.15 -26.95 2.08
N ILE A 516 -8.63 -27.98 2.78
CA ILE A 516 -7.80 -28.93 3.52
C ILE A 516 -7.93 -30.20 2.69
N ASP A 517 -6.84 -30.67 2.09
CA ASP A 517 -6.83 -32.06 1.59
C ASP A 517 -6.85 -32.98 2.81
N ARG A 518 -8.01 -33.58 3.08
CA ARG A 518 -8.23 -34.55 4.16
C ARG A 518 -7.65 -35.91 3.77
N GLN A 519 -6.32 -35.95 3.61
CA GLN A 519 -5.55 -37.16 3.36
C GLN A 519 -4.74 -37.50 4.61
N PRO A 520 -5.04 -38.62 5.31
CA PRO A 520 -4.45 -38.95 6.61
C PRO A 520 -3.03 -39.47 6.44
N ASN A 521 -2.08 -38.56 6.29
CA ASN A 521 -0.65 -38.88 6.20
C ASN A 521 0.17 -37.98 7.13
N ASN A 522 0.94 -38.58 8.03
CA ASN A 522 1.71 -37.88 9.06
C ASN A 522 2.69 -36.84 8.48
N PHE A 523 3.21 -37.08 7.27
CA PHE A 523 4.13 -36.20 6.54
C PHE A 523 3.46 -35.07 5.74
N THR A 524 2.20 -34.71 6.06
CA THR A 524 1.48 -33.56 5.47
C THR A 524 1.44 -32.36 6.41
N GLU A 525 1.13 -31.16 5.90
CA GLU A 525 0.86 -29.99 6.76
C GLU A 525 -0.30 -30.23 7.75
N LEU A 526 -1.22 -31.16 7.44
CA LEU A 526 -2.33 -31.53 8.33
C LEU A 526 -1.89 -32.57 9.35
N GLY A 527 -1.21 -33.64 8.94
CA GLY A 527 -0.76 -34.71 9.84
C GLY A 527 0.22 -34.23 10.90
N TYR A 528 1.24 -33.47 10.51
CA TYR A 528 2.19 -32.84 11.45
C TYR A 528 1.46 -31.88 12.42
N PHE A 529 0.48 -31.12 11.91
CA PHE A 529 -0.32 -30.20 12.73
C PHE A 529 -1.23 -30.93 13.72
N ASN A 530 -1.94 -31.97 13.29
CA ASN A 530 -2.79 -32.80 14.14
C ASN A 530 -1.94 -33.51 15.21
N ALA A 531 -0.76 -34.01 14.87
CA ALA A 531 0.17 -34.57 15.86
C ALA A 531 0.65 -33.52 16.87
N SER A 532 0.91 -32.29 16.44
CA SER A 532 1.27 -31.17 17.33
C SER A 532 0.12 -30.72 18.23
N VAL A 533 -1.09 -30.56 17.70
CA VAL A 533 -2.30 -30.27 18.50
C VAL A 533 -2.63 -31.42 19.44
N GLY A 534 -2.46 -32.67 19.00
CA GLY A 534 -2.55 -33.85 19.84
C GLY A 534 -1.64 -33.74 21.06
N ARG A 535 -0.34 -33.46 20.86
CA ARG A 535 0.62 -33.24 21.97
C ARG A 535 0.25 -32.07 22.87
N LEU A 536 -0.20 -30.95 22.30
CA LEU A 536 -0.62 -29.76 23.06
C LEU A 536 -1.86 -30.02 23.93
N LEU A 537 -2.89 -30.68 23.37
CA LEU A 537 -4.09 -31.10 24.10
C LEU A 537 -3.75 -32.18 25.14
N GLN A 538 -2.94 -33.16 24.79
CA GLN A 538 -2.48 -34.23 25.68
C GLN A 538 -1.79 -33.66 26.93
N LYS A 539 -0.79 -32.77 26.74
CA LYS A 539 -0.10 -32.07 27.84
C LYS A 539 -1.04 -31.15 28.62
N THR A 540 -1.96 -30.47 27.94
CA THR A 540 -2.98 -29.59 28.54
C THR A 540 -3.96 -30.32 29.46
N LEU A 541 -4.25 -31.58 29.18
CA LEU A 541 -5.26 -32.38 29.89
C LEU A 541 -4.65 -33.42 30.85
N GLY A 542 -3.32 -33.47 30.98
CA GLY A 542 -2.60 -34.37 31.89
C GLY A 542 -2.56 -35.84 31.44
N LEU A 543 -2.71 -36.11 30.15
CA LEU A 543 -2.94 -37.46 29.61
C LEU A 543 -1.63 -38.15 29.19
N ASN A 544 -1.20 -39.19 29.89
CA ASN A 544 -0.19 -40.11 29.37
C ASN A 544 -0.84 -41.09 28.39
N TYR A 545 -0.22 -41.31 27.23
CA TYR A 545 -0.74 -42.26 26.23
C TYR A 545 0.40 -42.92 25.44
N THR A 546 0.30 -44.24 25.25
CA THR A 546 1.18 -45.06 24.41
C THR A 546 0.49 -45.37 23.09
N HIS A 547 1.20 -45.27 21.96
CA HIS A 547 0.59 -45.43 20.64
C HIS A 547 0.14 -46.87 20.35
N SER A 548 -1.14 -47.17 20.53
CA SER A 548 -1.77 -48.41 20.08
C SER A 548 -3.31 -48.30 19.95
N PHE A 549 -3.88 -49.27 19.25
CA PHE A 549 -5.27 -49.74 19.21
C PHE A 549 -6.26 -49.22 18.16
N ASP A 550 -7.05 -50.19 17.70
CA ASP A 550 -8.22 -50.07 16.86
C ASP A 550 -9.33 -49.24 17.52
N PHE A 551 -10.16 -48.61 16.70
CA PHE A 551 -11.05 -47.55 17.12
C PHE A 551 -12.53 -47.96 17.09
N ASP A 552 -13.12 -48.20 18.27
CA ASP A 552 -14.56 -48.46 18.43
C ASP A 552 -15.38 -47.16 18.48
N LEU A 553 -15.86 -46.75 17.30
CA LEU A 553 -16.78 -45.63 17.11
C LEU A 553 -18.03 -45.71 18.01
N LYS A 554 -18.62 -46.90 18.17
CA LYS A 554 -19.87 -47.11 18.92
C LYS A 554 -19.63 -47.11 20.44
N GLY A 555 -18.50 -47.67 20.86
CA GLY A 555 -18.01 -47.57 22.23
C GLY A 555 -17.78 -46.11 22.63
N LEU A 556 -17.14 -45.31 21.77
CA LEU A 556 -16.95 -43.88 22.03
C LEU A 556 -18.29 -43.13 22.09
N GLU A 557 -19.21 -43.34 21.15
CA GLU A 557 -20.56 -42.75 21.17
C GLU A 557 -21.30 -43.03 22.50
N LYS A 558 -21.26 -44.30 22.94
CA LYS A 558 -21.85 -44.74 24.21
C LYS A 558 -21.17 -44.12 25.44
N LYS A 559 -19.86 -43.83 25.40
CA LYS A 559 -19.16 -43.07 26.44
C LYS A 559 -19.54 -41.59 26.43
N LEU A 560 -19.54 -40.94 25.26
CA LEU A 560 -19.87 -39.52 25.09
C LEU A 560 -21.30 -39.20 25.58
N SER A 561 -22.28 -40.07 25.29
CA SER A 561 -23.66 -39.91 25.76
C SER A 561 -23.79 -39.78 27.28
N LYS A 562 -22.84 -40.35 28.03
CA LYS A 562 -22.80 -40.45 29.50
C LYS A 562 -21.97 -39.37 30.20
N ILE A 563 -21.39 -38.41 29.48
CA ILE A 563 -20.60 -37.33 30.11
C ILE A 563 -21.47 -36.55 31.11
N SER A 564 -20.98 -36.48 32.35
CA SER A 564 -21.51 -35.69 33.48
C SER A 564 -20.70 -34.42 33.76
N ASP A 565 -19.39 -34.46 33.51
CA ASP A 565 -18.43 -33.49 34.01
C ASP A 565 -17.15 -33.44 33.15
N LEU A 566 -16.29 -32.46 33.44
CA LEU A 566 -15.09 -32.19 32.66
C LEU A 566 -14.00 -33.26 32.82
N ASN A 567 -13.95 -34.00 33.93
CA ASN A 567 -12.99 -35.08 34.11
C ASN A 567 -13.44 -36.33 33.34
N SER A 568 -14.74 -36.64 33.35
CA SER A 568 -15.35 -37.65 32.46
C SER A 568 -15.27 -37.29 30.97
N PHE A 569 -15.15 -36.01 30.60
CA PHE A 569 -14.79 -35.63 29.23
C PHE A 569 -13.28 -35.80 28.96
N ARG A 570 -12.41 -35.36 29.89
CA ARG A 570 -10.93 -35.44 29.76
C ARG A 570 -10.45 -36.86 29.45
N THR A 571 -11.01 -37.88 30.09
CA THR A 571 -10.65 -39.29 29.84
C THR A 571 -10.99 -39.79 28.43
N LEU A 572 -11.92 -39.14 27.73
CA LEU A 572 -12.36 -39.50 26.37
C LEU A 572 -11.61 -38.74 25.26
N VAL A 573 -10.81 -37.72 25.60
CA VAL A 573 -10.07 -36.95 24.60
C VAL A 573 -9.04 -37.76 23.81
N PRO A 574 -8.33 -38.77 24.34
CA PRO A 574 -7.47 -39.64 23.52
C PRO A 574 -8.25 -40.36 22.41
N GLU A 575 -9.43 -40.87 22.73
CA GLU A 575 -10.33 -41.56 21.78
C GLU A 575 -10.89 -40.57 20.75
N LEU A 576 -11.21 -39.34 21.14
CA LEU A 576 -11.59 -38.25 20.23
C LEU A 576 -10.42 -37.77 19.33
N ILE A 577 -9.17 -37.81 19.79
CA ILE A 577 -7.99 -37.51 18.96
C ILE A 577 -7.78 -38.63 17.93
N ALA A 578 -7.90 -39.90 18.32
CA ALA A 578 -7.84 -41.03 17.41
C ALA A 578 -8.95 -40.94 16.34
N CYS A 579 -10.21 -40.73 16.78
CA CYS A 579 -11.37 -40.52 15.92
C CYS A 579 -11.15 -39.38 14.92
N GLY A 580 -10.71 -38.20 15.39
CA GLY A 580 -10.47 -37.04 14.53
C GLY A 580 -9.32 -37.20 13.53
N ASN A 581 -8.41 -38.15 13.75
CA ASN A 581 -7.30 -38.46 12.84
C ASN A 581 -7.65 -39.53 11.80
N GLN A 582 -8.49 -40.51 12.15
CA GLN A 582 -8.92 -41.59 11.26
C GLN A 582 -10.20 -41.23 10.49
N CYS A 583 -11.21 -40.69 11.20
CA CYS A 583 -12.57 -40.44 10.72
C CYS A 583 -13.03 -38.97 10.93
N PRO A 584 -12.36 -37.96 10.33
CA PRO A 584 -12.67 -36.53 10.51
C PRO A 584 -14.03 -36.06 9.94
N SER A 585 -14.84 -36.97 9.41
CA SER A 585 -16.26 -36.76 9.07
C SER A 585 -17.15 -37.20 10.24
N GLU A 586 -17.04 -38.45 10.68
CA GLU A 586 -17.87 -39.03 11.75
C GLU A 586 -17.56 -38.45 13.14
N ALA A 587 -16.32 -37.99 13.36
CA ALA A 587 -15.90 -37.33 14.60
C ALA A 587 -16.74 -36.08 14.96
N TRP A 588 -17.39 -35.46 13.97
CA TRP A 588 -18.29 -34.33 14.22
C TRP A 588 -19.65 -34.80 14.75
N SER A 589 -20.26 -35.80 14.10
CA SER A 589 -21.58 -36.33 14.48
C SER A 589 -21.61 -36.92 15.88
N LEU A 590 -20.48 -37.48 16.34
CA LEU A 590 -20.34 -38.06 17.69
C LEU A 590 -20.49 -37.05 18.84
N LEU A 591 -20.21 -35.77 18.61
CA LEU A 591 -20.22 -34.78 19.70
C LEU A 591 -21.66 -34.35 20.05
N GLY A 592 -22.48 -34.05 19.04
CA GLY A 592 -23.88 -33.64 19.21
C GLY A 592 -24.11 -32.40 20.08
N ASP A 593 -25.33 -31.88 20.11
CA ASP A 593 -25.61 -30.63 20.85
C ASP A 593 -25.38 -30.75 22.37
N LYS A 594 -25.45 -31.96 22.94
CA LYS A 594 -25.24 -32.20 24.38
C LYS A 594 -23.79 -31.98 24.81
N VAL A 595 -22.80 -32.54 24.10
CA VAL A 595 -21.38 -32.35 24.46
C VAL A 595 -20.91 -30.95 24.04
N VAL A 596 -21.44 -30.41 22.94
CA VAL A 596 -21.23 -29.01 22.53
C VAL A 596 -21.66 -28.04 23.63
N GLY A 597 -22.90 -28.17 24.13
CA GLY A 597 -23.43 -27.31 25.21
C GLY A 597 -22.70 -27.49 26.55
N PHE A 598 -22.21 -28.69 26.85
CA PHE A 598 -21.38 -28.94 28.03
C PHE A 598 -20.00 -28.27 27.93
N ILE A 599 -19.34 -28.35 26.76
CA ILE A 599 -18.07 -27.64 26.54
C ILE A 599 -18.30 -26.13 26.65
N GLU A 600 -19.40 -25.60 26.12
CA GLU A 600 -19.76 -24.18 26.20
C GLU A 600 -19.97 -23.69 27.65
N SER A 601 -20.63 -24.47 28.51
CA SER A 601 -20.78 -24.10 29.93
C SER A 601 -19.45 -24.14 30.70
N VAL A 602 -18.56 -25.09 30.42
CA VAL A 602 -17.20 -25.15 30.98
C VAL A 602 -16.37 -23.94 30.54
N ILE A 603 -16.47 -23.53 29.27
CA ILE A 603 -15.77 -22.33 28.79
C ILE A 603 -16.26 -21.10 29.55
N ASP A 604 -17.57 -20.96 29.76
CA ASP A 604 -18.14 -19.82 30.48
C ASP A 604 -17.87 -19.82 31.99
N GLN A 605 -17.41 -20.95 32.55
CA GLN A 605 -16.82 -21.04 33.89
C GLN A 605 -15.30 -20.76 33.95
N ALA A 606 -14.58 -20.78 32.83
CA ALA A 606 -13.12 -20.66 32.81
C ALA A 606 -12.61 -19.35 33.46
N GLU A 607 -11.79 -19.49 34.51
CA GLU A 607 -11.41 -18.38 35.41
C GLU A 607 -10.17 -17.60 34.94
N SER A 608 -9.43 -18.12 33.96
CA SER A 608 -8.16 -17.53 33.50
C SER A 608 -8.02 -17.51 31.97
N ASP A 609 -7.28 -16.52 31.44
CA ASP A 609 -6.86 -16.49 30.03
C ASP A 609 -6.04 -17.74 29.65
N GLU A 610 -5.39 -18.40 30.62
CA GLU A 610 -4.59 -19.59 30.39
C GLU A 610 -5.44 -20.84 30.13
N GLU A 611 -6.49 -21.03 30.93
CA GLU A 611 -7.50 -22.06 30.71
C GLU A 611 -8.36 -21.76 29.49
N LEU A 612 -8.79 -20.50 29.31
CA LEU A 612 -9.53 -20.06 28.13
C LEU A 612 -8.73 -20.30 26.84
N SER A 613 -7.41 -20.06 26.84
CA SER A 613 -6.54 -20.37 25.69
C SER A 613 -6.47 -21.86 25.34
N ARG A 614 -6.53 -22.74 26.36
CA ARG A 614 -6.58 -24.20 26.21
C ARG A 614 -7.94 -24.65 25.65
N LEU A 615 -9.03 -24.13 26.19
CA LEU A 615 -10.39 -24.46 25.74
C LEU A 615 -10.68 -23.89 24.34
N LEU A 616 -10.16 -22.70 23.99
CA LEU A 616 -10.27 -22.15 22.63
C LEU A 616 -9.63 -23.05 21.56
N LEU A 617 -8.56 -23.80 21.89
CA LEU A 617 -8.00 -24.80 20.99
C LEU A 617 -8.98 -25.97 20.78
N LEU A 618 -9.62 -26.45 21.84
CA LEU A 618 -10.66 -27.50 21.77
C LEU A 618 -11.83 -27.06 20.88
N ILE A 619 -12.36 -25.84 21.08
CA ILE A 619 -13.40 -25.22 20.23
C ILE A 619 -12.94 -25.14 18.77
N ALA A 620 -11.69 -24.74 18.54
CA ALA A 620 -11.18 -24.52 17.21
C ALA A 620 -10.93 -25.83 16.43
N TYR A 621 -10.71 -26.95 17.12
CA TYR A 621 -10.42 -28.25 16.53
C TYR A 621 -11.66 -29.14 16.38
N TYR A 622 -12.54 -29.17 17.39
CA TYR A 622 -13.68 -30.09 17.45
C TYR A 622 -15.05 -29.46 17.12
N LEU A 623 -15.27 -28.19 17.47
CA LEU A 623 -16.61 -27.58 17.38
C LEU A 623 -16.87 -26.91 16.01
N PRO A 624 -18.14 -26.87 15.55
CA PRO A 624 -18.52 -26.29 14.25
C PRO A 624 -18.12 -24.81 14.08
N VAL A 625 -18.24 -24.33 12.83
CA VAL A 625 -17.87 -22.96 12.40
C VAL A 625 -18.91 -21.91 12.80
N SER A 626 -19.43 -21.98 14.03
CA SER A 626 -20.28 -20.94 14.59
C SER A 626 -19.46 -19.71 14.96
N GLU A 627 -19.35 -18.75 14.02
CA GLU A 627 -18.61 -17.50 14.23
C GLU A 627 -19.18 -16.65 15.38
N GLN A 628 -20.48 -16.77 15.69
CA GLN A 628 -21.07 -16.12 16.86
C GLN A 628 -20.48 -16.68 18.17
N ARG A 629 -20.49 -18.00 18.37
CA ARG A 629 -19.96 -18.63 19.59
C ARG A 629 -18.44 -18.48 19.68
N TRP A 630 -17.73 -18.68 18.57
CA TRP A 630 -16.28 -18.40 18.48
C TRP A 630 -15.97 -16.96 18.86
N SER A 631 -16.68 -15.97 18.31
CA SER A 631 -16.45 -14.57 18.66
C SER A 631 -16.88 -14.21 20.09
N MET A 632 -17.85 -14.92 20.68
CA MET A 632 -18.29 -14.73 22.07
C MET A 632 -17.17 -15.12 23.04
N HIS A 633 -16.75 -16.39 23.09
CA HIS A 633 -15.72 -16.81 24.04
C HIS A 633 -14.36 -16.14 23.76
N ARG A 634 -14.01 -15.91 22.50
CA ARG A 634 -12.82 -15.14 22.09
C ARG A 634 -12.85 -13.67 22.52
N SER A 635 -14.01 -13.11 22.87
CA SER A 635 -14.13 -11.73 23.39
C SER A 635 -13.84 -11.61 24.89
N ARG A 636 -13.79 -12.73 25.63
CA ARG A 636 -13.40 -12.77 27.05
C ARG A 636 -11.89 -12.75 27.28
N LEU A 637 -11.09 -13.00 26.24
CA LEU A 637 -9.63 -12.91 26.28
C LEU A 637 -9.17 -11.49 26.68
N SER A 638 -8.46 -11.38 27.79
CA SER A 638 -8.05 -10.09 28.38
C SER A 638 -6.62 -9.68 28.00
N ASP A 639 -6.20 -8.47 28.40
CA ASP A 639 -4.80 -8.05 28.29
C ASP A 639 -3.83 -8.94 29.11
N SER A 640 -4.36 -9.78 30.01
CA SER A 640 -3.60 -10.78 30.79
C SER A 640 -3.04 -11.93 29.93
N ILE A 641 -3.39 -12.02 28.64
CA ILE A 641 -2.62 -12.77 27.62
C ILE A 641 -1.12 -12.46 27.70
N GLU A 642 -0.71 -11.27 28.20
CA GLU A 642 0.71 -11.00 28.39
C GLU A 642 1.44 -11.93 29.37
N ARG A 643 0.72 -12.65 30.25
CA ARG A 643 1.27 -13.41 31.38
C ARG A 643 1.05 -14.93 31.33
N ILE A 644 0.27 -15.46 30.38
CA ILE A 644 -0.03 -16.89 30.25
C ILE A 644 1.24 -17.73 29.99
N SER A 645 1.25 -19.00 30.41
CA SER A 645 2.32 -19.97 30.13
C SER A 645 2.65 -20.10 28.63
N ASP A 646 3.86 -20.57 28.33
CA ASP A 646 4.33 -20.74 26.95
C ASP A 646 3.54 -21.84 26.20
N GLU A 647 3.05 -22.87 26.91
CA GLU A 647 2.11 -23.87 26.39
C GLU A 647 0.74 -23.27 26.03
N ALA A 648 0.15 -22.48 26.92
CA ALA A 648 -1.15 -21.87 26.66
C ALA A 648 -1.07 -20.82 25.54
N PHE A 649 0.05 -20.11 25.43
CA PHE A 649 0.34 -19.24 24.30
C PHE A 649 0.33 -20.00 22.97
N LEU A 650 0.96 -21.19 22.92
CA LEU A 650 0.93 -22.04 21.72
C LEU A 650 -0.49 -22.55 21.42
N CYS A 651 -1.25 -22.99 22.44
CA CYS A 651 -2.67 -23.37 22.26
C CYS A 651 -3.50 -22.23 21.64
N LEU A 652 -3.33 -21.00 22.12
CA LEU A 652 -4.01 -19.81 21.61
C LEU A 652 -3.64 -19.50 20.14
N VAL A 653 -2.35 -19.59 19.79
CA VAL A 653 -1.87 -19.40 18.42
C VAL A 653 -2.41 -20.49 17.47
N HIS A 654 -2.52 -21.74 17.94
CA HIS A 654 -3.11 -22.84 17.18
C HIS A 654 -4.63 -22.66 16.97
N ALA A 655 -5.36 -22.19 17.99
CA ALA A 655 -6.79 -21.88 17.88
C ALA A 655 -7.07 -20.82 16.80
N PHE A 656 -6.26 -19.76 16.74
CA PHE A 656 -6.36 -18.75 15.68
C PHE A 656 -5.99 -19.30 14.29
N MET A 657 -5.03 -20.22 14.19
CA MET A 657 -4.66 -20.86 12.91
C MET A 657 -5.81 -21.69 12.34
N LEU A 658 -6.43 -22.54 13.17
CA LEU A 658 -7.59 -23.36 12.82
C LEU A 658 -8.74 -22.51 12.26
N ARG A 659 -9.08 -21.44 12.98
CA ARG A 659 -10.11 -20.46 12.60
C ARG A 659 -9.64 -19.46 11.54
N ARG A 660 -8.43 -19.66 10.96
CA ARG A 660 -7.77 -18.84 9.92
C ARG A 660 -7.75 -17.33 10.20
N SER A 661 -7.88 -16.91 11.45
CA SER A 661 -8.15 -15.52 11.82
C SER A 661 -7.52 -15.17 13.17
N ILE A 662 -6.57 -14.25 13.15
CA ILE A 662 -6.06 -13.57 14.35
C ILE A 662 -6.77 -12.22 14.46
N PRO A 663 -7.48 -11.89 15.55
CA PRO A 663 -8.19 -10.61 15.72
C PRO A 663 -7.27 -9.39 15.67
N ASN A 664 -7.74 -8.28 15.09
CA ASN A 664 -6.96 -7.03 15.00
C ASN A 664 -6.60 -6.41 16.37
N SER A 665 -7.40 -6.66 17.42
CA SER A 665 -7.12 -6.23 18.79
C SER A 665 -6.01 -7.05 19.46
N ILE A 666 -6.03 -8.37 19.29
CA ILE A 666 -5.11 -9.33 19.94
C ILE A 666 -3.79 -9.45 19.16
N PHE A 667 -3.78 -9.19 17.85
CA PHE A 667 -2.60 -9.31 16.98
C PHE A 667 -1.34 -8.57 17.47
N PRO A 668 -1.39 -7.30 17.96
CA PRO A 668 -0.21 -6.62 18.49
C PRO A 668 0.33 -7.26 19.78
N ILE A 669 -0.54 -7.78 20.64
CA ILE A 669 -0.18 -8.45 21.89
C ILE A 669 0.54 -9.77 21.60
N LEU A 670 0.01 -10.57 20.67
CA LEU A 670 0.65 -11.81 20.22
C LEU A 670 2.04 -11.57 19.61
N ASP A 671 2.19 -10.57 18.73
CA ASP A 671 3.47 -10.28 18.06
C ASP A 671 4.54 -9.79 19.06
N LEU A 672 4.12 -9.03 20.09
CA LEU A 672 4.97 -8.62 21.21
C LEU A 672 5.33 -9.80 22.13
N GLN A 673 4.41 -10.72 22.38
CA GLN A 673 4.65 -11.91 23.21
C GLN A 673 5.56 -12.92 22.53
N ILE A 674 5.39 -13.16 21.22
CA ILE A 674 6.34 -13.96 20.41
C ILE A 674 7.76 -13.39 20.56
N ARG A 675 7.92 -12.07 20.37
CA ARG A 675 9.19 -11.37 20.57
C ARG A 675 9.81 -11.62 21.96
N ARG A 676 9.00 -11.66 23.02
CA ARG A 676 9.46 -11.83 24.42
C ARG A 676 9.82 -13.28 24.78
N ARG A 677 9.49 -14.26 23.93
CA ARG A 677 9.58 -15.71 24.20
C ARG A 677 10.42 -16.47 23.15
N LEU A 678 11.04 -15.78 22.19
CA LEU A 678 11.76 -16.36 21.05
C LEU A 678 12.83 -17.39 21.43
N ASP A 679 13.51 -17.15 22.55
CA ASP A 679 14.57 -17.95 23.15
C ASP A 679 14.08 -19.22 23.84
N ARG A 680 12.79 -19.27 24.21
CA ARG A 680 12.14 -20.39 24.90
C ARG A 680 11.54 -21.42 23.93
N PHE A 681 11.15 -20.95 22.74
CA PHE A 681 10.48 -21.79 21.74
C PHE A 681 11.46 -22.72 21.00
N THR A 682 11.04 -23.97 20.81
CA THR A 682 11.74 -24.94 19.97
C THR A 682 11.65 -24.56 18.49
N PHE A 683 12.39 -25.23 17.61
CA PHE A 683 12.27 -24.95 16.18
C PHE A 683 10.90 -25.37 15.62
N ASP A 684 10.32 -26.46 16.14
CA ASP A 684 8.94 -26.88 15.88
C ASP A 684 7.93 -25.77 16.24
N ASP A 685 8.02 -25.23 17.47
CA ASP A 685 7.13 -24.14 17.94
C ASP A 685 7.25 -22.88 17.07
N LEU A 686 8.48 -22.47 16.73
CA LEU A 686 8.75 -21.34 15.84
C LEU A 686 8.21 -21.59 14.42
N GLY A 687 8.25 -22.84 13.96
CA GLY A 687 7.61 -23.29 12.73
C GLY A 687 6.09 -23.19 12.78
N LEU A 688 5.47 -23.69 13.86
CA LEU A 688 4.02 -23.67 14.08
C LEU A 688 3.49 -22.23 14.20
N ILE A 689 4.15 -21.36 14.96
CA ILE A 689 3.85 -19.92 15.03
C ILE A 689 3.96 -19.28 13.64
N SER A 690 4.99 -19.62 12.86
CA SER A 690 5.18 -19.12 11.49
C SER A 690 4.07 -19.61 10.54
N LEU A 691 3.61 -20.85 10.70
CA LEU A 691 2.51 -21.45 9.95
C LEU A 691 1.18 -20.76 10.31
N ALA A 692 0.91 -20.54 11.59
CA ALA A 692 -0.27 -19.84 12.08
C ALA A 692 -0.38 -18.44 11.49
N TYR A 693 0.69 -17.65 11.60
CA TYR A 693 0.74 -16.32 10.99
C TYR A 693 0.51 -16.41 9.47
N PHE A 694 1.08 -17.40 8.78
CA PHE A 694 0.93 -17.55 7.33
C PHE A 694 -0.52 -17.90 6.93
N LYS A 695 -1.17 -18.84 7.63
CA LYS A 695 -2.56 -19.26 7.37
C LYS A 695 -3.56 -18.14 7.68
N CYS A 696 -3.31 -17.36 8.73
CA CYS A 696 -4.10 -16.18 9.12
C CYS A 696 -3.78 -14.91 8.29
N CYS A 697 -3.01 -15.04 7.19
CA CYS A 697 -2.57 -13.93 6.33
C CYS A 697 -1.85 -12.78 7.08
N ARG A 698 -1.18 -13.08 8.19
CA ARG A 698 -0.33 -12.17 8.96
C ARG A 698 1.15 -12.36 8.61
N ARG A 699 1.93 -11.33 8.95
CA ARG A 699 3.39 -11.31 8.99
C ARG A 699 3.81 -10.73 10.33
N PHE A 700 4.97 -11.12 10.85
CA PHE A 700 5.53 -10.50 12.06
C PHE A 700 5.71 -8.99 11.85
N GLN A 701 5.40 -8.15 12.85
CA GLN A 701 5.55 -6.70 12.71
C GLN A 701 7.00 -6.26 12.93
N TYR A 702 7.75 -6.99 13.75
CA TYR A 702 9.14 -6.68 14.09
C TYR A 702 10.16 -7.45 13.23
N GLY A 703 11.02 -6.74 12.49
CA GLY A 703 12.04 -7.36 11.63
C GLY A 703 13.04 -8.28 12.35
N HIS A 704 13.32 -8.02 13.63
CA HIS A 704 14.22 -8.86 14.43
C HIS A 704 13.65 -10.27 14.71
N VAL A 705 12.33 -10.45 14.75
CA VAL A 705 11.71 -11.78 14.83
C VAL A 705 12.07 -12.59 13.58
N GLY A 706 11.95 -11.97 12.40
CA GLY A 706 12.38 -12.55 11.13
C GLY A 706 13.88 -12.87 11.09
N ARG A 707 14.73 -11.98 11.61
CA ARG A 707 16.19 -12.23 11.71
C ARG A 707 16.51 -13.38 12.67
N TYR A 708 15.85 -13.46 13.81
CA TYR A 708 16.02 -14.56 14.77
C TYR A 708 15.61 -15.90 14.16
N LEU A 709 14.44 -15.96 13.51
CA LEU A 709 13.95 -17.13 12.78
C LEU A 709 14.93 -17.59 11.69
N ALA A 710 15.57 -16.68 10.97
CA ALA A 710 16.59 -17.01 9.97
C ALA A 710 17.85 -17.64 10.59
N VAL A 711 18.34 -17.12 11.72
CA VAL A 711 19.49 -17.70 12.45
C VAL A 711 19.14 -19.08 13.03
N ARG A 712 17.94 -19.25 13.58
CA ARG A 712 17.47 -20.55 14.09
C ARG A 712 17.34 -21.58 12.97
N LEU A 713 16.85 -21.17 11.79
CA LEU A 713 16.79 -22.00 10.58
C LEU A 713 18.20 -22.39 10.11
N GLU A 714 19.13 -21.44 9.99
CA GLU A 714 20.51 -21.69 9.55
C GLU A 714 21.21 -22.75 10.42
N ASN A 715 21.06 -22.63 11.75
CA ASN A 715 21.63 -23.58 12.69
C ASN A 715 20.93 -24.94 12.65
N HIS A 716 19.60 -24.97 12.52
CA HIS A 716 18.82 -26.22 12.53
C HIS A 716 18.98 -27.05 11.25
N LEU A 717 19.25 -26.43 10.10
CA LEU A 717 19.53 -27.15 8.85
C LEU A 717 20.74 -28.09 8.93
N ALA A 718 21.66 -27.89 9.89
CA ALA A 718 22.78 -28.80 10.11
C ALA A 718 22.39 -30.15 10.76
N THR A 719 21.15 -30.28 11.28
CA THR A 719 20.66 -31.47 11.99
C THR A 719 19.24 -31.84 11.57
N VAL A 720 18.86 -31.58 10.32
CA VAL A 720 17.46 -31.65 9.87
C VAL A 720 17.09 -32.99 9.22
N ASP A 721 15.94 -33.54 9.61
CA ASP A 721 15.37 -34.78 9.10
C ASP A 721 14.17 -34.51 8.14
N GLU A 722 13.40 -35.55 7.81
CA GLU A 722 12.17 -35.40 7.01
C GLU A 722 10.95 -34.94 7.84
N VAL A 723 10.94 -35.18 9.17
CA VAL A 723 9.83 -34.81 10.07
C VAL A 723 9.75 -33.28 10.20
N GLN A 724 10.90 -32.61 10.25
CA GLN A 724 11.05 -31.14 10.33
C GLN A 724 10.65 -30.40 9.03
N ASN A 725 10.17 -31.12 8.02
CA ASN A 725 9.74 -30.54 6.74
C ASN A 725 8.66 -29.45 6.86
N VAL A 726 7.72 -29.58 7.79
CA VAL A 726 6.64 -28.59 7.98
C VAL A 726 7.13 -27.32 8.69
N PRO A 727 7.86 -27.39 9.83
CA PRO A 727 8.52 -26.23 10.44
C PRO A 727 9.43 -25.45 9.49
N VAL A 728 10.34 -26.11 8.77
CA VAL A 728 11.25 -25.44 7.83
C VAL A 728 10.47 -24.71 6.73
N ALA A 729 9.48 -25.36 6.13
CA ALA A 729 8.61 -24.72 5.13
C ALA A 729 7.83 -23.54 5.72
N ALA A 730 7.38 -23.62 6.97
CA ALA A 730 6.64 -22.55 7.64
C ALA A 730 7.50 -21.32 7.96
N VAL A 731 8.72 -21.52 8.48
CA VAL A 731 9.69 -20.43 8.70
C VAL A 731 10.04 -19.76 7.37
N LEU A 732 10.40 -20.53 6.34
CA LEU A 732 10.65 -20.01 4.99
C LEU A 732 9.45 -19.21 4.44
N LYS A 733 8.22 -19.66 4.70
CA LYS A 733 7.00 -18.92 4.30
C LYS A 733 6.91 -17.53 4.93
N GLN A 734 7.43 -17.32 6.15
CA GLN A 734 7.46 -16.02 6.83
C GLN A 734 8.66 -15.15 6.47
N LEU A 735 9.86 -15.73 6.30
CA LEU A 735 11.09 -14.96 5.99
C LEU A 735 10.96 -14.11 4.71
N ARG A 736 10.11 -14.53 3.75
CA ARG A 736 9.74 -13.78 2.53
C ARG A 736 9.15 -12.37 2.77
N TYR A 737 8.66 -12.08 3.99
CA TYR A 737 8.04 -10.80 4.37
C TYR A 737 8.97 -9.84 5.13
N VAL A 738 10.16 -10.30 5.53
CA VAL A 738 11.15 -9.52 6.29
C VAL A 738 11.82 -8.48 5.38
N GLN A 739 12.35 -7.40 5.95
CA GLN A 739 13.05 -6.37 5.15
C GLN A 739 14.39 -6.91 4.63
N GLN A 740 14.73 -6.57 3.39
CA GLN A 740 15.83 -7.22 2.66
C GLN A 740 17.21 -7.01 3.31
N GLY A 741 17.41 -5.89 4.03
CA GLY A 741 18.66 -5.59 4.71
C GLY A 741 18.91 -6.41 5.99
N ASP A 742 17.86 -6.96 6.62
CA ASP A 742 17.99 -7.71 7.88
C ASP A 742 18.57 -9.11 7.67
N LEU A 743 18.40 -9.68 6.47
CA LEU A 743 18.68 -11.09 6.15
C LEU A 743 19.79 -11.28 5.11
N SER A 744 20.35 -10.19 4.55
CA SER A 744 21.30 -10.23 3.42
C SER A 744 22.48 -11.18 3.63
N ASN A 745 23.01 -11.24 4.86
CA ASN A 745 24.21 -12.02 5.19
C ASN A 745 23.89 -13.48 5.58
N LEU A 746 22.63 -13.80 5.90
CA LEU A 746 22.20 -15.12 6.36
C LEU A 746 21.76 -16.01 5.20
N LEU A 747 21.08 -15.45 4.19
CA LEU A 747 20.59 -16.24 3.05
C LEU A 747 21.70 -17.02 2.29
N PRO A 748 22.91 -16.48 2.00
CA PRO A 748 24.00 -17.27 1.40
C PRO A 748 24.40 -18.48 2.24
N SER A 749 24.26 -18.40 3.56
CA SER A 749 24.56 -19.50 4.47
C SER A 749 23.44 -20.53 4.45
N ILE A 750 22.19 -20.09 4.55
CA ILE A 750 20.98 -20.95 4.46
C ILE A 750 20.94 -21.73 3.14
N LEU A 751 21.21 -21.09 1.99
CA LEU A 751 21.19 -21.79 0.69
C LEU A 751 22.31 -22.84 0.56
N ARG A 752 23.53 -22.53 1.04
CA ARG A 752 24.64 -23.51 1.08
C ARG A 752 24.32 -24.66 2.01
N ARG A 753 23.73 -24.40 3.19
CA ARG A 753 23.23 -25.47 4.08
C ARG A 753 22.18 -26.36 3.41
N PHE A 754 21.26 -25.79 2.61
CA PHE A 754 20.36 -26.60 1.79
C PHE A 754 21.11 -27.45 0.76
N ALA A 755 22.13 -26.90 0.07
CA ALA A 755 22.95 -27.64 -0.90
C ALA A 755 23.82 -28.74 -0.27
N GLU A 756 24.07 -28.66 1.04
CA GLU A 756 24.80 -29.66 1.84
C GLU A 756 23.90 -30.80 2.37
N LEU A 757 22.57 -30.72 2.18
CA LEU A 757 21.64 -31.74 2.67
C LEU A 757 21.67 -33.03 1.85
N PRO A 758 21.49 -34.21 2.48
CA PRO A 758 21.20 -35.45 1.78
C PRO A 758 19.99 -35.34 0.85
N SER A 759 20.00 -36.09 -0.26
CA SER A 759 18.93 -36.09 -1.27
C SER A 759 17.57 -36.52 -0.72
N VAL A 760 17.54 -37.32 0.35
CA VAL A 760 16.34 -37.70 1.11
C VAL A 760 15.80 -36.61 2.03
N SER A 761 16.66 -35.70 2.53
CA SER A 761 16.26 -34.70 3.52
C SER A 761 15.35 -33.60 2.93
N LEU A 762 14.25 -33.34 3.64
CA LEU A 762 13.16 -32.41 3.30
C LEU A 762 12.44 -32.72 1.96
N LYS A 763 11.13 -32.46 1.88
CA LYS A 763 10.35 -32.67 0.64
C LYS A 763 10.62 -31.57 -0.38
N LEU A 764 10.41 -31.88 -1.67
CA LEU A 764 10.65 -30.94 -2.79
C LEU A 764 9.97 -29.58 -2.57
N VAL A 765 8.74 -29.56 -2.05
CA VAL A 765 7.99 -28.32 -1.75
C VAL A 765 8.75 -27.34 -0.83
N THR A 766 9.60 -27.85 0.06
CA THR A 766 10.37 -27.04 1.02
C THR A 766 11.61 -26.44 0.36
N TRP A 767 12.27 -27.19 -0.51
CA TRP A 767 13.32 -26.70 -1.40
C TRP A 767 12.79 -25.61 -2.35
N ILE A 768 11.59 -25.79 -2.89
CA ILE A 768 10.90 -24.77 -3.72
C ILE A 768 10.54 -23.53 -2.89
N HIS A 769 10.22 -23.67 -1.60
CA HIS A 769 10.06 -22.54 -0.69
C HIS A 769 11.38 -21.80 -0.41
N ALA A 770 12.52 -22.49 -0.33
CA ALA A 770 13.84 -21.88 -0.22
C ALA A 770 14.21 -21.12 -1.52
N ALA A 771 13.97 -21.71 -2.69
CA ALA A 771 14.14 -21.06 -3.99
C ALA A 771 13.28 -19.78 -4.11
N TYR A 772 12.01 -19.84 -3.71
CA TYR A 772 11.12 -18.67 -3.70
C TYR A 772 11.48 -17.62 -2.61
N PHE A 773 12.17 -18.00 -1.54
CA PHE A 773 12.75 -17.04 -0.60
C PHE A 773 14.01 -16.36 -1.18
N ALA A 774 14.81 -17.09 -1.96
CA ALA A 774 15.95 -16.55 -2.68
C ALA A 774 15.55 -15.55 -3.79
N THR A 775 14.48 -15.80 -4.56
CA THR A 775 13.95 -14.79 -5.52
C THR A 775 13.53 -13.50 -4.83
N ARG A 776 12.97 -13.59 -3.61
CA ARG A 776 12.50 -12.45 -2.81
C ARG A 776 13.62 -11.53 -2.31
N LEU A 777 14.85 -12.03 -2.17
CA LEU A 777 16.04 -11.23 -1.84
C LEU A 777 16.95 -10.98 -3.06
N CYS A 778 16.57 -11.50 -4.24
CA CYS A 778 17.32 -11.44 -5.50
C CYS A 778 18.76 -11.96 -5.35
N LEU A 779 18.90 -13.13 -4.74
CA LEU A 779 20.18 -13.78 -4.46
C LEU A 779 20.20 -15.19 -5.05
N PHE A 780 21.26 -15.50 -5.80
CA PHE A 780 21.50 -16.77 -6.47
C PHE A 780 22.63 -17.53 -5.76
N ASP A 781 22.50 -18.86 -5.66
CA ASP A 781 23.58 -19.76 -5.26
C ASP A 781 23.57 -20.95 -6.23
N GLU A 782 24.69 -21.20 -6.91
CA GLU A 782 24.77 -22.18 -7.98
C GLU A 782 24.71 -23.62 -7.47
N LYS A 783 25.29 -23.90 -6.29
CA LYS A 783 25.29 -25.24 -5.68
C LYS A 783 23.87 -25.61 -5.27
N PHE A 784 23.20 -24.71 -4.54
CA PHE A 784 21.79 -24.87 -4.20
C PHE A 784 20.93 -25.08 -5.44
N THR A 785 21.19 -24.33 -6.52
CA THR A 785 20.43 -24.45 -7.77
C THR A 785 20.60 -25.82 -8.43
N LYS A 786 21.82 -26.36 -8.46
CA LYS A 786 22.09 -27.70 -9.01
C LYS A 786 21.37 -28.80 -8.20
N SER A 787 21.56 -28.82 -6.88
CA SER A 787 20.91 -29.80 -5.99
C SER A 787 19.37 -29.68 -5.99
N LEU A 788 18.83 -28.45 -6.07
CA LEU A 788 17.39 -28.22 -6.26
C LEU A 788 16.88 -28.91 -7.53
N PHE A 789 17.57 -28.74 -8.66
CA PHE A 789 17.11 -29.24 -9.94
C PHE A 789 17.37 -30.74 -10.15
N GLU A 790 18.38 -31.31 -9.50
CA GLU A 790 18.52 -32.76 -9.30
C GLU A 790 17.30 -33.32 -8.54
N LYS A 791 16.92 -32.69 -7.41
CA LYS A 791 15.74 -33.10 -6.63
C LYS A 791 14.43 -32.92 -7.39
N VAL A 792 14.30 -31.89 -8.25
CA VAL A 792 13.18 -31.75 -9.21
C VAL A 792 13.14 -32.90 -10.21
N ARG A 793 14.29 -33.25 -10.82
CA ARG A 793 14.40 -34.38 -11.78
C ARG A 793 14.07 -35.74 -11.14
N ALA A 794 14.29 -35.90 -9.83
CA ALA A 794 13.94 -37.10 -9.07
C ALA A 794 12.46 -37.18 -8.64
N ASN A 795 11.72 -36.08 -8.59
CA ASN A 795 10.36 -36.00 -8.02
C ASN A 795 9.31 -35.47 -9.03
N LYS A 796 9.48 -35.80 -10.32
CA LYS A 796 8.70 -35.21 -11.44
C LYS A 796 7.18 -35.28 -11.23
N GLY A 797 6.65 -36.45 -10.86
CA GLY A 797 5.22 -36.67 -10.66
C GLY A 797 4.60 -35.96 -9.44
N GLU A 798 5.38 -35.31 -8.58
CA GLU A 798 4.85 -34.47 -7.49
C GLU A 798 4.65 -32.99 -7.90
N ILE A 799 5.11 -32.58 -9.08
CA ILE A 799 5.18 -31.16 -9.46
C ILE A 799 3.78 -30.63 -9.82
N ARG A 800 3.23 -29.77 -8.95
CA ARG A 800 1.97 -29.07 -9.21
C ARG A 800 2.24 -27.81 -10.03
N ALA A 801 1.27 -27.32 -10.81
CA ALA A 801 1.39 -26.12 -11.64
C ALA A 801 1.97 -24.88 -10.91
N LYS A 802 1.59 -24.65 -9.64
CA LYS A 802 2.13 -23.56 -8.81
C LYS A 802 3.64 -23.70 -8.53
N ASP A 803 4.13 -24.93 -8.45
CA ASP A 803 5.52 -25.24 -8.09
C ASP A 803 6.41 -25.10 -9.33
N ALA A 804 5.95 -25.60 -10.49
CA ALA A 804 6.58 -25.32 -11.79
C ALA A 804 6.61 -23.81 -12.11
N SER A 805 5.52 -23.08 -11.84
CA SER A 805 5.46 -21.61 -11.99
C SER A 805 6.47 -20.88 -11.11
N VAL A 806 6.75 -21.38 -9.90
CA VAL A 806 7.79 -20.84 -9.00
C VAL A 806 9.20 -21.15 -9.50
N LEU A 807 9.44 -22.37 -9.99
CA LEU A 807 10.74 -22.80 -10.52
C LEU A 807 11.11 -22.09 -11.84
N LEU A 808 10.16 -21.93 -12.76
CA LEU A 808 10.32 -21.09 -13.95
C LEU A 808 10.58 -19.63 -13.57
N HIS A 809 9.90 -19.11 -12.55
CA HIS A 809 10.18 -17.76 -12.06
C HIS A 809 11.59 -17.64 -11.44
N TYR A 810 12.12 -18.69 -10.81
CA TYR A 810 13.48 -18.73 -10.29
C TYR A 810 14.51 -18.62 -11.44
N LEU A 811 14.43 -19.50 -12.43
CA LEU A 811 15.31 -19.51 -13.61
C LEU A 811 15.22 -18.17 -14.38
N ALA A 812 14.00 -17.72 -14.67
CA ALA A 812 13.75 -16.47 -15.39
C ALA A 812 14.14 -15.20 -14.62
N LEU A 813 14.25 -15.24 -13.28
CA LEU A 813 14.77 -14.12 -12.50
C LEU A 813 16.29 -14.05 -12.53
N PHE A 814 16.97 -15.19 -12.43
CA PHE A 814 18.44 -15.26 -12.32
C PHE A 814 19.18 -15.45 -13.64
N ASP A 815 18.45 -15.56 -14.76
CA ASP A 815 19.00 -15.78 -16.10
C ASP A 815 19.75 -17.12 -16.26
N TYR A 816 19.52 -18.05 -15.33
CA TYR A 816 20.19 -19.35 -15.30
C TYR A 816 19.53 -20.33 -16.27
N SER A 817 20.35 -21.15 -16.92
CA SER A 817 19.93 -22.27 -17.77
C SER A 817 20.45 -23.56 -17.15
N ALA A 818 19.61 -24.58 -17.04
CA ALA A 818 19.92 -25.84 -16.36
C ALA A 818 19.46 -27.03 -17.23
N ASP A 819 20.30 -27.50 -18.16
CA ASP A 819 20.12 -28.69 -19.02
C ASP A 819 18.65 -29.13 -19.23
N GLY A 820 17.95 -28.38 -20.10
CA GLY A 820 16.57 -28.65 -20.50
C GLY A 820 15.47 -28.35 -19.47
N MET A 821 15.81 -27.89 -18.26
CA MET A 821 14.87 -27.70 -17.15
C MET A 821 13.76 -26.70 -17.45
N ASP A 822 14.04 -25.57 -18.10
CA ASP A 822 13.00 -24.61 -18.47
C ASP A 822 11.94 -25.25 -19.39
N GLN A 823 12.36 -26.04 -20.38
CA GLN A 823 11.45 -26.77 -21.25
C GLN A 823 10.68 -27.85 -20.48
N PHE A 824 11.37 -28.63 -19.63
CA PHE A 824 10.70 -29.62 -18.78
C PHE A 824 9.60 -29.00 -17.90
N LEU A 825 9.88 -27.85 -17.26
CA LEU A 825 8.91 -27.15 -16.42
C LEU A 825 7.78 -26.46 -17.20
N VAL A 826 7.97 -26.18 -18.48
CA VAL A 826 6.91 -25.77 -19.42
C VAL A 826 6.03 -26.98 -19.75
N ASN A 827 6.63 -28.10 -20.19
CA ASN A 827 5.91 -29.32 -20.56
C ASN A 827 5.03 -29.87 -19.41
N VAL A 828 5.40 -29.64 -18.14
CA VAL A 828 4.56 -29.98 -16.97
C VAL A 828 3.13 -29.41 -17.09
N PHE A 829 2.91 -28.28 -17.76
CA PHE A 829 1.56 -27.72 -17.97
C PHE A 829 0.75 -28.42 -19.07
N GLU A 830 1.38 -29.25 -19.88
CA GLU A 830 0.80 -30.02 -21.00
C GLU A 830 0.69 -31.52 -20.66
N THR A 831 1.66 -32.08 -19.93
CA THR A 831 1.78 -33.52 -19.68
C THR A 831 1.27 -33.98 -18.31
N GLU A 832 1.41 -33.18 -17.24
CA GLU A 832 1.14 -33.64 -15.87
C GLU A 832 -0.33 -33.43 -15.47
N PRO A 833 -1.12 -34.50 -15.22
CA PRO A 833 -2.55 -34.37 -14.89
C PRO A 833 -2.79 -33.54 -13.62
N ILE A 834 -1.87 -33.60 -12.67
CA ILE A 834 -1.89 -32.84 -11.41
C ILE A 834 -1.73 -31.34 -11.69
N ALA A 835 -0.85 -30.96 -12.63
CA ALA A 835 -0.66 -29.57 -13.03
C ALA A 835 -1.89 -29.05 -13.81
N ILE A 836 -2.34 -29.78 -14.82
CA ILE A 836 -3.52 -29.44 -15.65
C ILE A 836 -4.76 -29.21 -14.76
N LYS A 837 -5.05 -30.14 -13.85
CA LYS A 837 -6.16 -30.03 -12.88
C LYS A 837 -6.00 -28.83 -11.94
N SER A 838 -4.76 -28.50 -11.56
CA SER A 838 -4.44 -27.33 -10.72
C SER A 838 -4.67 -26.00 -11.46
N VAL A 839 -4.33 -25.90 -12.75
CA VAL A 839 -4.56 -24.71 -13.59
C VAL A 839 -6.06 -24.37 -13.73
N ILE A 840 -6.96 -25.36 -13.67
CA ILE A 840 -8.41 -25.11 -13.63
C ILE A 840 -8.80 -24.34 -12.35
N LYS A 841 -8.22 -24.70 -11.20
CA LYS A 841 -8.49 -24.06 -9.90
C LYS A 841 -7.69 -22.75 -9.70
N PHE A 842 -6.52 -22.61 -10.33
CA PHE A 842 -5.60 -21.48 -10.20
C PHE A 842 -4.98 -21.07 -11.57
N PRO A 843 -5.78 -20.53 -12.52
CA PRO A 843 -5.30 -20.17 -13.86
C PRO A 843 -4.18 -19.13 -13.87
N GLU A 844 -4.08 -18.30 -12.83
CA GLU A 844 -2.95 -17.39 -12.59
C GLU A 844 -1.57 -18.08 -12.43
N THR A 845 -1.52 -19.41 -12.24
CA THR A 845 -0.26 -20.16 -12.23
C THR A 845 0.33 -20.33 -13.62
N LEU A 846 -0.50 -20.53 -14.65
CA LEU A 846 -0.07 -20.63 -16.04
C LEU A 846 0.38 -19.26 -16.58
N THR A 847 -0.34 -18.17 -16.29
CA THR A 847 0.07 -16.82 -16.75
C THR A 847 1.43 -16.42 -16.20
N SER A 848 1.67 -16.68 -14.90
CA SER A 848 2.96 -16.46 -14.23
C SER A 848 4.08 -17.36 -14.78
N ALA A 849 3.76 -18.59 -15.19
CA ALA A 849 4.72 -19.52 -15.80
C ALA A 849 5.10 -19.08 -17.22
N LEU A 850 4.11 -18.84 -18.09
CA LEU A 850 4.31 -18.37 -19.46
C LEU A 850 5.09 -17.05 -19.51
N ARG A 851 4.73 -16.07 -18.66
CA ARG A 851 5.49 -14.81 -18.55
C ARG A 851 6.97 -15.03 -18.15
N SER A 852 7.26 -16.12 -17.42
CA SER A 852 8.64 -16.47 -17.02
C SER A 852 9.37 -17.22 -18.14
N ALA A 853 8.70 -18.14 -18.84
CA ALA A 853 9.22 -18.80 -20.05
C ALA A 853 9.56 -17.79 -21.16
N VAL A 854 8.67 -16.82 -21.41
CA VAL A 854 8.85 -15.73 -22.38
C VAL A 854 10.08 -14.84 -22.04
N ILE A 855 10.33 -14.58 -20.75
CA ILE A 855 11.56 -13.89 -20.31
C ILE A 855 12.82 -14.69 -20.71
N ARG A 856 12.78 -16.02 -20.53
CA ARG A 856 13.84 -16.95 -20.99
C ARG A 856 13.93 -17.12 -22.51
N GLY A 857 12.96 -16.60 -23.27
CA GLY A 857 12.89 -16.72 -24.74
C GLY A 857 12.17 -17.99 -25.22
N LEU A 858 11.45 -18.67 -24.32
CA LEU A 858 10.65 -19.86 -24.64
C LEU A 858 9.20 -19.46 -24.91
N TYR A 859 8.68 -19.96 -26.02
CA TYR A 859 7.36 -19.62 -26.57
C TYR A 859 6.57 -20.90 -26.89
N PRO A 860 6.00 -21.57 -25.87
CA PRO A 860 5.09 -22.69 -26.08
C PRO A 860 3.77 -22.15 -26.64
N MET A 861 3.68 -22.04 -27.97
CA MET A 861 2.60 -21.33 -28.64
C MET A 861 1.23 -21.93 -28.32
N GLU A 862 1.11 -23.25 -28.22
CA GLU A 862 -0.14 -23.92 -27.84
C GLU A 862 -0.64 -23.50 -26.44
N LEU A 863 0.24 -23.45 -25.43
CA LEU A 863 -0.13 -22.95 -24.10
C LEU A 863 -0.46 -21.45 -24.10
N ILE A 864 0.23 -20.66 -24.92
CA ILE A 864 -0.05 -19.22 -25.08
C ILE A 864 -1.44 -19.03 -25.70
N ASP A 865 -1.73 -19.68 -26.82
CA ASP A 865 -3.00 -19.55 -27.54
C ASP A 865 -4.17 -20.09 -26.71
N ASN A 866 -3.97 -21.22 -26.00
CA ASN A 866 -4.92 -21.70 -25.00
C ASN A 866 -5.16 -20.70 -23.87
N CYS A 867 -4.12 -20.02 -23.37
CA CYS A 867 -4.21 -19.03 -22.31
C CYS A 867 -4.99 -17.78 -22.74
N PHE A 868 -4.82 -17.34 -23.99
CA PHE A 868 -5.54 -16.19 -24.57
C PHE A 868 -6.97 -16.53 -25.04
N SER A 869 -7.34 -17.81 -25.14
CA SER A 869 -8.70 -18.21 -25.49
C SER A 869 -9.75 -17.62 -24.55
N SER A 870 -10.91 -17.25 -25.09
CA SER A 870 -12.07 -16.78 -24.32
C SER A 870 -12.52 -17.80 -23.25
N LYS A 871 -12.38 -19.10 -23.55
CA LYS A 871 -12.62 -20.23 -22.64
C LYS A 871 -11.68 -20.25 -21.44
N PHE A 872 -10.45 -19.75 -21.56
CA PHE A 872 -9.52 -19.62 -20.44
C PHE A 872 -9.69 -18.29 -19.69
N ILE A 873 -9.84 -17.17 -20.42
CA ILE A 873 -10.06 -15.84 -19.83
C ILE A 873 -11.32 -15.82 -18.95
N SER A 874 -12.39 -16.51 -19.34
CA SER A 874 -13.63 -16.61 -18.54
C SER A 874 -13.43 -17.19 -17.13
N ARG A 875 -12.37 -17.99 -16.89
CA ARG A 875 -12.00 -18.53 -15.56
C ARG A 875 -11.63 -17.45 -14.54
N PHE A 876 -11.41 -16.22 -15.00
CA PHE A 876 -11.18 -15.04 -14.16
C PHE A 876 -12.43 -14.18 -13.90
N ALA A 877 -13.56 -14.42 -14.58
CA ALA A 877 -14.75 -13.57 -14.48
C ALA A 877 -15.26 -13.40 -13.04
N ASN A 878 -15.29 -14.50 -12.27
CA ASN A 878 -15.69 -14.51 -10.86
C ASN A 878 -14.51 -14.27 -9.87
N ARG A 879 -13.38 -13.73 -10.33
CA ARG A 879 -12.21 -13.40 -9.48
C ARG A 879 -12.09 -11.88 -9.33
N HIS A 880 -11.82 -11.42 -8.10
CA HIS A 880 -11.49 -10.01 -7.81
C HIS A 880 -10.13 -9.53 -8.39
N TYR A 881 -9.61 -10.17 -9.44
CA TYR A 881 -8.37 -9.83 -10.13
C TYR A 881 -8.20 -10.64 -11.43
N PHE A 882 -7.67 -9.99 -12.48
CA PHE A 882 -7.23 -10.60 -13.74
C PHE A 882 -5.77 -10.17 -14.03
N PRO A 883 -4.85 -11.07 -14.42
CA PRO A 883 -3.41 -10.79 -14.56
C PRO A 883 -3.07 -10.06 -15.88
N PHE A 884 -3.71 -8.91 -16.13
CA PHE A 884 -3.52 -8.13 -17.37
C PHE A 884 -2.05 -7.87 -17.73
N LEU A 885 -1.19 -7.63 -16.73
CA LEU A 885 0.23 -7.40 -16.95
C LEU A 885 1.00 -8.63 -17.41
N ASP A 886 0.57 -9.84 -17.05
CA ASP A 886 1.19 -11.08 -17.53
C ASP A 886 0.79 -11.26 -19.01
N TYR A 887 -0.50 -11.13 -19.34
CA TYR A 887 -1.02 -11.20 -20.71
C TYR A 887 -0.35 -10.15 -21.61
N TYR A 888 -0.33 -8.88 -21.21
CA TYR A 888 0.26 -7.79 -21.98
C TYR A 888 1.77 -7.98 -22.20
N PHE A 889 2.47 -8.54 -21.21
CA PHE A 889 3.89 -8.87 -21.35
C PHE A 889 4.13 -10.03 -22.33
N ILE A 890 3.27 -11.06 -22.31
CA ILE A 890 3.33 -12.19 -23.24
C ILE A 890 3.02 -11.71 -24.67
N ASP A 891 1.90 -11.02 -24.90
CA ASP A 891 1.44 -10.52 -26.20
C ASP A 891 2.51 -9.64 -26.89
N CYS A 892 3.01 -8.62 -26.19
CA CYS A 892 4.07 -7.76 -26.72
C CYS A 892 5.38 -8.52 -26.98
N SER A 893 5.76 -9.46 -26.12
CA SER A 893 7.00 -10.25 -26.32
C SER A 893 6.88 -11.23 -27.50
N VAL A 894 5.71 -11.84 -27.67
CA VAL A 894 5.36 -12.70 -28.81
C VAL A 894 5.51 -11.90 -30.10
N ALA A 895 4.89 -10.72 -30.22
CA ALA A 895 5.05 -9.85 -31.39
C ALA A 895 6.52 -9.45 -31.67
N ILE A 896 7.33 -9.20 -30.64
CA ILE A 896 8.74 -8.81 -30.78
C ILE A 896 9.64 -9.99 -31.18
N GLU A 897 9.36 -11.22 -30.74
CA GLU A 897 10.28 -12.36 -30.89
C GLU A 897 9.75 -13.54 -31.73
N LYS A 898 8.52 -13.44 -32.24
CA LYS A 898 7.88 -14.37 -33.20
C LYS A 898 7.16 -13.58 -34.29
N SER A 899 7.81 -13.42 -35.45
CA SER A 899 7.32 -12.64 -36.59
C SER A 899 5.94 -13.07 -37.08
N ASP A 900 5.69 -14.37 -37.14
CA ASP A 900 4.56 -14.94 -37.90
C ASP A 900 3.30 -15.06 -37.03
N SER A 901 3.20 -14.25 -35.98
CA SER A 901 2.29 -14.48 -34.86
C SER A 901 1.34 -13.29 -34.66
N GLY A 902 0.11 -13.45 -35.15
CA GLY A 902 -0.91 -12.39 -35.15
C GLY A 902 -1.37 -11.93 -33.75
N LEU A 903 -2.09 -10.81 -33.72
CA LEU A 903 -2.62 -10.17 -32.50
C LEU A 903 -3.48 -11.14 -31.67
N ARG A 904 -3.14 -11.32 -30.38
CA ARG A 904 -3.85 -12.24 -29.47
C ARG A 904 -4.71 -11.52 -28.44
N LEU A 905 -4.27 -10.36 -27.96
CA LEU A 905 -4.95 -9.62 -26.88
C LEU A 905 -6.17 -8.83 -27.37
N ASP A 906 -7.33 -9.47 -27.56
CA ASP A 906 -8.59 -8.71 -27.78
C ASP A 906 -9.09 -8.07 -26.46
N PHE A 907 -8.99 -6.74 -26.40
CA PHE A 907 -9.45 -5.92 -25.30
C PHE A 907 -10.97 -5.99 -25.05
N LYS A 908 -11.78 -6.47 -26.02
CA LYS A 908 -13.22 -6.73 -25.84
C LYS A 908 -13.46 -7.81 -24.78
N HIS A 909 -12.68 -8.90 -24.84
CA HIS A 909 -12.79 -10.07 -23.96
C HIS A 909 -12.22 -9.84 -22.55
N LEU A 910 -11.50 -8.74 -22.32
CA LEU A 910 -11.01 -8.38 -20.99
C LEU A 910 -12.15 -7.97 -20.05
N PRO A 911 -12.14 -8.38 -18.76
CA PRO A 911 -13.15 -8.00 -17.79
C PRO A 911 -13.32 -6.48 -17.67
N ASN A 912 -14.56 -5.99 -17.67
CA ASN A 912 -14.88 -4.55 -17.69
C ASN A 912 -14.25 -3.75 -16.54
N SER A 913 -13.95 -4.39 -15.41
CA SER A 913 -13.24 -3.81 -14.25
C SER A 913 -11.77 -3.41 -14.52
N PHE A 914 -11.22 -3.73 -15.70
CA PHE A 914 -9.89 -3.33 -16.15
C PHE A 914 -9.88 -2.31 -17.29
N LYS A 915 -10.97 -2.16 -18.06
CA LYS A 915 -11.04 -1.21 -19.20
C LYS A 915 -10.80 0.25 -18.78
N TYR A 916 -11.07 0.59 -17.52
CA TYR A 916 -10.80 1.89 -16.92
C TYR A 916 -9.40 2.03 -16.26
N LYS A 917 -8.66 0.93 -16.03
CA LYS A 917 -7.39 0.94 -15.26
C LYS A 917 -6.13 1.08 -16.09
N SER A 918 -6.23 0.94 -17.41
CA SER A 918 -5.09 1.18 -18.33
C SER A 918 -4.50 2.59 -18.16
N ARG A 919 -5.36 3.60 -17.96
CA ARG A 919 -4.95 5.01 -17.77
C ARG A 919 -4.10 5.27 -16.51
N ASP A 920 -4.11 4.38 -15.52
CA ASP A 920 -3.28 4.47 -14.30
C ASP A 920 -1.92 3.77 -14.44
N MET A 921 -1.63 3.12 -15.58
CA MET A 921 -0.39 2.36 -15.80
C MET A 921 0.76 3.21 -16.35
N TYR A 922 0.52 4.49 -16.60
CA TYR A 922 1.58 5.48 -16.81
C TYR A 922 2.21 5.83 -15.46
N THR A 923 3.44 5.36 -15.26
CA THR A 923 4.24 5.67 -14.08
C THR A 923 4.68 7.12 -14.17
N VAL A 924 4.15 7.97 -13.27
CA VAL A 924 4.69 9.31 -13.02
C VAL A 924 6.19 9.17 -12.79
N VAL A 925 6.99 10.01 -13.44
CA VAL A 925 8.44 10.04 -13.23
C VAL A 925 8.71 10.50 -11.81
N ASP A 926 9.30 9.62 -11.01
CA ASP A 926 9.84 9.95 -9.70
C ASP A 926 11.17 10.68 -9.90
N ASP A 927 11.16 12.00 -9.77
CA ASP A 927 12.32 12.85 -10.04
C ASP A 927 13.47 12.66 -9.04
N ASP A 928 13.17 12.21 -7.82
CA ASP A 928 14.16 11.80 -6.81
C ASP A 928 14.74 10.39 -7.07
N SER A 929 14.23 9.67 -8.07
CA SER A 929 14.65 8.29 -8.32
C SER A 929 16.10 8.19 -8.80
N ILE A 930 16.80 7.15 -8.32
CA ILE A 930 18.21 6.90 -8.67
C ILE A 930 18.43 6.72 -10.18
N TYR A 931 17.41 6.27 -10.92
CA TYR A 931 17.43 6.14 -12.37
C TYR A 931 17.33 7.50 -13.06
N LYS A 932 16.47 8.42 -12.59
CA LYS A 932 16.44 9.82 -13.04
C LYS A 932 17.78 10.52 -12.76
N LYS A 933 18.37 10.28 -11.59
CA LYS A 933 19.70 10.83 -11.25
C LYS A 933 20.82 10.31 -12.18
N ILE A 934 20.85 8.99 -12.45
CA ILE A 934 21.80 8.41 -13.42
C ILE A 934 21.61 9.04 -14.80
N HIS A 935 20.36 9.15 -15.26
CA HIS A 935 20.00 9.81 -16.50
C HIS A 935 20.53 11.25 -16.56
N CYS A 936 20.28 12.08 -15.53
CA CYS A 936 20.77 13.46 -15.48
C CYS A 936 22.30 13.54 -15.53
N HIS A 937 23.03 12.67 -14.83
CA HIS A 937 24.50 12.61 -14.91
C HIS A 937 25.01 12.26 -16.32
N ILE A 938 24.28 11.43 -17.06
CA ILE A 938 24.61 11.05 -18.45
C ILE A 938 24.26 12.19 -19.42
N ALA A 939 23.06 12.77 -19.30
CA ALA A 939 22.59 13.89 -20.11
C ALA A 939 23.53 15.10 -20.01
N ASP A 940 23.96 15.45 -18.80
CA ASP A 940 24.94 16.51 -18.55
C ASP A 940 26.29 16.24 -19.23
N ALA A 941 26.77 15.00 -19.17
CA ALA A 941 28.08 14.61 -19.71
C ALA A 941 28.07 14.60 -21.25
N VAL A 942 27.05 13.98 -21.84
CA VAL A 942 26.86 13.90 -23.30
C VAL A 942 26.60 15.30 -23.87
N GLY A 943 25.69 16.07 -23.28
CA GLY A 943 25.36 17.44 -23.73
C GLY A 943 26.58 18.37 -23.73
N LYS A 944 27.40 18.35 -22.66
CA LYS A 944 28.66 19.14 -22.60
C LYS A 944 29.67 18.73 -23.67
N ARG A 945 29.77 17.43 -23.99
CA ARG A 945 30.79 16.88 -24.89
C ARG A 945 30.42 16.94 -26.37
N LEU A 946 29.13 16.79 -26.70
CA LEU A 946 28.56 16.94 -28.05
C LEU A 946 28.03 18.35 -28.35
N ARG A 947 27.96 19.24 -27.35
CA ARG A 947 27.41 20.61 -27.43
C ARG A 947 25.91 20.67 -27.79
N CYS A 948 25.16 19.61 -27.49
CA CYS A 948 23.71 19.55 -27.67
C CYS A 948 22.95 19.86 -26.37
N SER A 949 21.64 20.11 -26.49
CA SER A 949 20.75 20.25 -25.33
C SER A 949 20.72 18.96 -24.51
N THR A 950 20.68 19.06 -23.18
CA THR A 950 20.54 17.88 -22.31
C THR A 950 19.24 17.12 -22.57
N ALA A 951 18.20 17.78 -23.10
CA ALA A 951 16.95 17.14 -23.50
C ALA A 951 17.04 16.27 -24.78
N ALA A 952 18.14 16.37 -25.55
CA ALA A 952 18.44 15.43 -26.64
C ALA A 952 18.84 14.03 -26.13
N VAL A 953 19.18 13.95 -24.85
CA VAL A 953 19.24 12.70 -24.09
C VAL A 953 17.89 12.55 -23.39
N GLN A 954 17.04 11.65 -23.88
CA GLN A 954 15.68 11.45 -23.41
C GLN A 954 15.62 10.51 -22.19
N PHE A 955 14.50 10.59 -21.44
CA PHE A 955 14.15 9.62 -20.40
C PHE A 955 12.72 9.12 -20.66
N CYS A 956 12.60 7.93 -21.24
CA CYS A 956 11.33 7.42 -21.77
C CYS A 956 11.25 5.89 -21.68
N ARG A 957 10.14 5.29 -22.13
CA ARG A 957 10.02 3.83 -22.29
C ARG A 957 10.47 3.44 -23.70
N ILE A 958 11.17 2.32 -23.83
CA ILE A 958 11.65 1.75 -25.10
C ILE A 958 10.84 0.53 -25.56
N LEU A 959 9.94 0.02 -24.72
CA LEU A 959 9.09 -1.14 -24.98
C LEU A 959 7.74 -0.95 -24.28
N PRO A 960 6.60 -1.30 -24.90
CA PRO A 960 5.26 -1.01 -24.38
C PRO A 960 4.96 -1.71 -23.05
N HIS A 961 5.41 -2.96 -22.89
CA HIS A 961 5.19 -3.83 -21.73
C HIS A 961 6.21 -3.63 -20.59
N PHE A 962 7.26 -2.83 -20.79
CA PHE A 962 8.23 -2.48 -19.74
C PHE A 962 8.01 -1.05 -19.22
N PHE A 963 7.40 -0.96 -18.05
CA PHE A 963 6.98 0.31 -17.44
C PHE A 963 8.12 1.19 -16.90
N ALA A 964 9.33 0.63 -16.74
CA ALA A 964 10.53 1.36 -16.32
C ALA A 964 11.06 2.30 -17.43
N PHE A 965 11.73 3.37 -17.03
CA PHE A 965 12.28 4.38 -17.94
C PHE A 965 13.78 4.16 -18.17
N ASP A 966 14.24 4.40 -19.39
CA ASP A 966 15.63 4.26 -19.83
C ASP A 966 16.16 5.60 -20.34
N THR A 967 17.48 5.72 -20.41
CA THR A 967 18.14 6.85 -21.06
C THR A 967 18.33 6.54 -22.54
N VAL A 968 17.80 7.38 -23.42
CA VAL A 968 17.76 7.13 -24.87
C VAL A 968 18.30 8.35 -25.62
N ILE A 969 19.06 8.12 -26.69
CA ILE A 969 19.44 9.15 -27.66
C ILE A 969 18.89 8.71 -29.00
N ARG A 970 18.24 9.64 -29.73
CA ARG A 970 17.61 9.38 -31.02
C ARG A 970 18.22 10.29 -32.07
N PHE A 971 18.52 9.75 -33.25
CA PHE A 971 18.91 10.51 -34.42
C PHE A 971 17.99 10.18 -35.58
N ARG A 972 17.61 11.18 -36.39
CA ARG A 972 16.94 11.00 -37.68
C ARG A 972 17.65 11.86 -38.71
N ASP A 973 17.95 11.29 -39.89
CA ASP A 973 18.74 11.93 -40.95
C ASP A 973 20.13 12.47 -40.53
N GLY A 974 20.63 12.05 -39.36
CA GLY A 974 21.88 12.48 -38.74
C GLY A 974 21.74 13.48 -37.60
N ASP A 975 20.61 14.18 -37.49
CA ASP A 975 20.33 15.17 -36.44
C ASP A 975 19.58 14.56 -35.24
N PHE A 976 19.63 15.23 -34.08
CA PHE A 976 18.98 14.76 -32.85
C PHE A 976 17.45 14.83 -32.92
N ASP A 977 16.75 13.70 -32.79
CA ASP A 977 15.29 13.68 -32.66
C ASP A 977 14.86 13.95 -31.20
N MET A 978 14.16 15.07 -31.02
CA MET A 978 13.65 15.56 -29.73
C MET A 978 12.24 15.07 -29.39
N THR A 979 11.55 14.38 -30.30
CA THR A 979 10.18 13.88 -30.08
C THR A 979 10.18 12.77 -29.02
N GLN A 980 9.14 12.71 -28.19
CA GLN A 980 9.08 11.72 -27.11
C GLN A 980 8.59 10.35 -27.62
N LEU A 981 9.34 9.29 -27.30
CA LEU A 981 8.84 7.92 -27.43
C LEU A 981 7.72 7.68 -26.39
N GLN A 982 6.49 7.55 -26.86
CA GLN A 982 5.32 7.19 -26.06
C GLN A 982 4.66 5.93 -26.64
N TYR A 983 4.22 5.03 -25.77
CA TYR A 983 3.51 3.80 -26.13
C TYR A 983 2.14 3.78 -25.47
N GLU A 984 1.10 3.62 -26.27
CA GLU A 984 -0.26 3.37 -25.81
C GLU A 984 -0.42 1.93 -25.28
N ILE A 985 -1.53 1.67 -24.58
CA ILE A 985 -1.89 0.32 -24.11
C ILE A 985 -2.90 -0.30 -25.07
N LYS A 986 -2.35 -0.92 -26.11
CA LYS A 986 -3.03 -1.67 -27.17
C LYS A 986 -2.22 -2.92 -27.52
N ALA A 987 -2.78 -3.87 -28.26
CA ALA A 987 -1.98 -4.92 -28.89
C ALA A 987 -1.14 -4.29 -30.03
N TYR A 988 0.03 -4.87 -30.32
CA TYR A 988 0.99 -4.35 -31.30
C TYR A 988 1.42 -5.44 -32.27
N ASN A 989 1.54 -5.10 -33.55
CA ASN A 989 2.29 -5.90 -34.53
C ASN A 989 3.80 -5.62 -34.41
N ARG A 990 4.65 -6.48 -34.99
CA ARG A 990 6.12 -6.31 -34.95
C ARG A 990 6.54 -4.98 -35.57
N GLU A 991 5.94 -4.64 -36.70
CA GLU A 991 6.26 -3.51 -37.58
C GLU A 991 6.06 -2.17 -36.85
N GLU A 992 5.06 -2.09 -35.97
CA GLU A 992 4.78 -0.91 -35.13
C GLU A 992 5.82 -0.68 -34.03
N LEU A 993 6.62 -1.70 -33.71
CA LEU A 993 7.63 -1.67 -32.65
C LEU A 993 9.06 -1.54 -33.19
N LEU A 994 9.29 -1.83 -34.48
CA LEU A 994 10.60 -1.68 -35.11
C LEU A 994 11.12 -0.24 -35.03
N VAL A 995 12.44 -0.10 -34.97
CA VAL A 995 13.10 1.19 -35.22
C VAL A 995 13.05 1.47 -36.72
N PRO A 996 12.51 2.65 -37.16
CA PRO A 996 12.47 3.03 -38.57
C PRO A 996 13.86 3.07 -39.22
N ALA A 997 13.94 2.78 -40.52
CA ALA A 997 15.22 2.70 -41.24
C ALA A 997 15.93 4.06 -41.43
N ASP A 998 15.20 5.16 -41.27
CA ASP A 998 15.67 6.56 -41.20
C ASP A 998 16.19 6.97 -39.80
N GLU A 999 16.01 6.12 -38.79
CA GLU A 999 16.19 6.50 -37.38
C GLU A 999 17.21 5.62 -36.63
N ILE A 1000 18.15 6.25 -35.92
CA ILE A 1000 19.09 5.57 -35.03
C ILE A 1000 18.66 5.79 -33.57
N ARG A 1001 18.13 4.75 -32.92
CA ARG A 1001 17.82 4.76 -31.48
C ARG A 1001 18.92 4.08 -30.67
N ILE A 1002 19.61 4.83 -29.81
CA ILE A 1002 20.66 4.34 -28.91
C ILE A 1002 20.13 4.33 -27.47
N VAL A 1003 20.10 3.16 -26.84
CA VAL A 1003 19.71 2.97 -25.43
C VAL A 1003 20.97 2.89 -24.56
N LEU A 1004 21.06 3.78 -23.57
CA LEU A 1004 22.11 3.81 -22.57
C LEU A 1004 21.63 3.01 -21.35
N PHE A 1005 21.86 1.70 -21.40
CA PHE A 1005 21.29 0.72 -20.48
C PHE A 1005 22.06 0.70 -19.15
N ALA A 1006 21.55 1.47 -18.18
CA ALA A 1006 22.19 1.64 -16.89
C ALA A 1006 21.90 0.50 -15.90
N GLU A 1007 22.88 -0.39 -15.74
CA GLU A 1007 22.83 -1.48 -14.76
C GLU A 1007 23.00 -0.96 -13.32
N HIS A 1008 21.88 -0.69 -12.66
CA HIS A 1008 21.82 -0.40 -11.22
C HIS A 1008 21.46 -1.66 -10.41
N ASN A 1009 20.60 -1.54 -9.39
CA ASN A 1009 20.14 -2.60 -8.47
C ASN A 1009 19.37 -3.77 -9.14
N ASN A 1010 19.40 -3.90 -10.47
CA ASN A 1010 18.79 -4.98 -11.27
C ASN A 1010 19.79 -6.13 -11.58
N ARG A 1011 20.81 -6.30 -10.73
CA ARG A 1011 21.73 -7.45 -10.73
C ARG A 1011 21.40 -8.38 -9.56
N CYS A 1012 21.78 -9.66 -9.66
CA CYS A 1012 21.76 -10.54 -8.50
C CYS A 1012 22.69 -9.98 -7.40
N ARG A 1013 22.22 -9.99 -6.15
CA ARG A 1013 22.89 -9.29 -5.05
C ARG A 1013 24.05 -10.10 -4.45
N LEU A 1014 24.98 -9.36 -3.85
CA LEU A 1014 26.17 -9.79 -3.09
C LEU A 1014 27.29 -10.51 -3.87
N HIS A 1015 27.01 -11.43 -4.81
CA HIS A 1015 28.06 -12.33 -5.33
C HIS A 1015 28.23 -12.46 -6.85
N THR A 1016 27.36 -11.89 -7.69
CA THR A 1016 27.55 -11.96 -9.16
C THR A 1016 27.42 -10.60 -9.85
N HIS A 1017 28.06 -10.47 -11.01
CA HIS A 1017 27.90 -9.31 -11.89
C HIS A 1017 26.73 -9.44 -12.87
N VAL A 1018 25.97 -10.54 -12.81
CA VAL A 1018 24.96 -10.93 -13.79
C VAL A 1018 23.68 -10.08 -13.63
N PRO A 1019 23.17 -9.46 -14.71
CA PRO A 1019 21.86 -8.81 -14.73
C PRO A 1019 20.73 -9.82 -14.52
N LEU A 1020 19.67 -9.43 -13.82
CA LEU A 1020 18.48 -10.27 -13.64
C LEU A 1020 17.80 -10.53 -14.99
N GLY A 1021 17.21 -11.70 -15.20
CA GLY A 1021 16.71 -12.15 -16.52
C GLY A 1021 15.65 -11.23 -17.14
N HIS A 1022 14.91 -10.44 -16.35
CA HIS A 1022 13.98 -9.43 -16.89
C HIS A 1022 14.70 -8.24 -17.56
N VAL A 1023 15.92 -7.90 -17.14
CA VAL A 1023 16.80 -6.96 -17.86
C VAL A 1023 17.31 -7.59 -19.15
N GLN A 1024 17.69 -8.87 -19.12
CA GLN A 1024 18.21 -9.59 -20.28
C GLN A 1024 17.15 -9.75 -21.37
N ALA A 1025 15.92 -10.10 -21.00
CA ALA A 1025 14.77 -10.05 -21.90
C ALA A 1025 14.56 -8.65 -22.50
N ARG A 1026 14.67 -7.59 -21.69
CA ARG A 1026 14.52 -6.21 -22.16
C ARG A 1026 15.60 -5.82 -23.18
N LYS A 1027 16.87 -6.15 -22.91
CA LYS A 1027 18.01 -5.95 -23.81
C LYS A 1027 17.82 -6.72 -25.11
N ARG A 1028 17.47 -8.01 -25.02
CA ARG A 1028 17.23 -8.93 -26.13
C ARG A 1028 16.12 -8.42 -27.06
N GLN A 1029 14.99 -8.01 -26.50
CA GLN A 1029 13.86 -7.46 -27.24
C GLN A 1029 14.17 -6.09 -27.87
N ALA A 1030 14.87 -5.19 -27.17
CA ALA A 1030 15.28 -3.92 -27.76
C ALA A 1030 16.22 -4.12 -28.97
N ILE A 1031 17.18 -5.05 -28.88
CA ILE A 1031 18.09 -5.39 -29.99
C ILE A 1031 17.31 -5.98 -31.18
N GLN A 1032 16.33 -6.88 -30.93
CA GLN A 1032 15.49 -7.45 -32.00
C GLN A 1032 14.57 -6.44 -32.72
N LEU A 1033 14.33 -5.28 -32.12
CA LEU A 1033 13.62 -4.16 -32.75
C LEU A 1033 14.55 -3.18 -33.48
N GLY A 1034 15.88 -3.33 -33.37
CA GLY A 1034 16.87 -2.49 -34.04
C GLY A 1034 17.55 -1.43 -33.17
N TYR A 1035 17.19 -1.31 -31.88
CA TYR A 1035 17.84 -0.38 -30.96
C TYR A 1035 19.33 -0.75 -30.77
N LYS A 1036 20.22 0.24 -30.83
CA LYS A 1036 21.63 0.07 -30.44
C LYS A 1036 21.72 0.14 -28.92
N VAL A 1037 22.41 -0.79 -28.27
CA VAL A 1037 22.50 -0.84 -26.80
C VAL A 1037 23.93 -0.58 -26.34
N ILE A 1038 24.10 0.38 -25.42
CA ILE A 1038 25.37 0.66 -24.72
C ILE A 1038 25.15 0.37 -23.23
N GLU A 1039 25.86 -0.61 -22.69
CA GLU A 1039 25.74 -1.00 -21.28
C GLU A 1039 26.60 -0.10 -20.38
N LEU A 1040 26.00 0.39 -19.29
CA LEU A 1040 26.64 1.34 -18.37
C LEU A 1040 26.54 0.86 -16.93
N ASN A 1041 27.63 1.00 -16.18
CA ASN A 1041 27.67 0.69 -14.76
C ASN A 1041 26.91 1.75 -13.94
N GLY A 1042 25.58 1.61 -13.87
CA GLY A 1042 24.70 2.54 -13.17
C GLY A 1042 25.09 2.75 -11.71
N TYR A 1043 25.58 1.72 -11.02
CA TYR A 1043 26.03 1.80 -9.61
C TYR A 1043 27.20 2.78 -9.40
N LYS A 1044 28.14 2.89 -10.35
CA LYS A 1044 29.17 3.94 -10.34
C LYS A 1044 28.55 5.31 -10.62
N ILE A 1045 27.72 5.40 -11.65
CA ILE A 1045 27.14 6.67 -12.15
C ILE A 1045 26.17 7.29 -11.13
N ALA A 1046 25.41 6.50 -10.37
CA ALA A 1046 24.50 7.00 -9.34
C ALA A 1046 25.22 7.80 -8.23
N ARG A 1047 26.50 7.47 -7.98
CA ARG A 1047 27.30 8.04 -6.87
C ARG A 1047 28.15 9.22 -7.30
N ARG A 1048 28.63 9.25 -8.54
CA ARG A 1048 29.33 10.40 -9.14
C ARG A 1048 28.99 10.53 -10.63
N PRO A 1049 29.03 11.75 -11.19
CA PRO A 1049 29.03 11.93 -12.64
C PRO A 1049 30.17 11.15 -13.32
N LEU A 1050 30.04 10.93 -14.63
CA LEU A 1050 31.12 10.44 -15.46
C LEU A 1050 32.28 11.44 -15.43
N ASN A 1051 33.53 10.96 -15.45
CA ASN A 1051 34.70 11.81 -15.66
C ASN A 1051 34.92 12.08 -17.16
N ASP A 1052 35.87 12.96 -17.51
CA ASP A 1052 36.11 13.36 -18.90
C ASP A 1052 36.52 12.19 -19.82
N VAL A 1053 37.22 11.19 -19.28
CA VAL A 1053 37.65 9.99 -20.03
C VAL A 1053 36.48 9.05 -20.28
N GLU A 1054 35.68 8.76 -19.24
CA GLU A 1054 34.44 7.97 -19.35
C GLU A 1054 33.44 8.63 -20.30
N THR A 1055 33.36 9.96 -20.26
CA THR A 1055 32.50 10.77 -21.14
C THR A 1055 32.99 10.73 -22.58
N ALA A 1056 34.31 10.87 -22.81
CA ALA A 1056 34.89 10.76 -24.15
C ALA A 1056 34.71 9.35 -24.74
N GLN A 1057 34.89 8.30 -23.93
CA GLN A 1057 34.64 6.92 -24.35
C GLN A 1057 33.18 6.70 -24.77
N LEU A 1058 32.21 7.11 -23.93
CA LEU A 1058 30.78 7.02 -24.24
C LEU A 1058 30.42 7.77 -25.52
N VAL A 1059 30.89 9.01 -25.68
CA VAL A 1059 30.59 9.83 -26.86
C VAL A 1059 31.25 9.29 -28.13
N ASN A 1060 32.47 8.76 -28.05
CA ASN A 1060 33.10 8.10 -29.19
C ASN A 1060 32.28 6.87 -29.67
N VAL A 1061 31.70 6.09 -28.74
CA VAL A 1061 30.84 4.94 -29.11
C VAL A 1061 29.51 5.40 -29.71
N ILE A 1062 28.88 6.46 -29.18
CA ILE A 1062 27.68 7.09 -29.77
C ILE A 1062 27.97 7.55 -31.22
N GLN A 1063 29.09 8.24 -31.44
CA GLN A 1063 29.52 8.70 -32.76
C GLN A 1063 29.89 7.54 -33.71
N GLN A 1064 30.40 6.42 -33.19
CA GLN A 1064 30.66 5.23 -34.01
C GLN A 1064 29.39 4.60 -34.60
N PHE A 1065 28.26 4.60 -33.88
CA PHE A 1065 26.97 4.18 -34.45
C PHE A 1065 26.54 5.13 -35.57
N CYS A 1066 26.50 6.44 -35.28
CA CYS A 1066 26.13 7.47 -36.25
C CYS A 1066 26.99 7.38 -37.53
N ASN A 1067 28.32 7.28 -37.39
CA ASN A 1067 29.24 7.24 -38.52
C ASN A 1067 29.16 5.92 -39.31
N ARG A 1068 28.95 4.78 -38.65
CA ARG A 1068 28.80 3.49 -39.35
C ARG A 1068 27.51 3.45 -40.17
N GLU A 1069 26.43 4.02 -39.66
CA GLU A 1069 25.16 4.06 -40.38
C GLU A 1069 25.11 5.18 -41.43
N ALA A 1070 25.79 6.32 -41.21
CA ALA A 1070 26.05 7.29 -42.29
C ALA A 1070 26.87 6.69 -43.44
N ILE A 1071 27.91 5.89 -43.14
CA ILE A 1071 28.64 5.13 -44.15
C ILE A 1071 27.72 4.13 -44.85
N ALA A 1072 26.99 3.30 -44.10
CA ALA A 1072 26.11 2.27 -44.64
C ALA A 1072 24.96 2.85 -45.49
N LEU A 1073 24.38 3.98 -45.10
CA LEU A 1073 23.41 4.73 -45.90
C LEU A 1073 24.06 5.34 -47.14
N SER A 1074 25.31 5.82 -47.06
CA SER A 1074 26.03 6.34 -48.23
C SER A 1074 26.39 5.25 -49.25
N THR A 1075 26.73 4.03 -48.81
CA THR A 1075 26.90 2.87 -49.69
C THR A 1075 25.56 2.37 -50.20
N ALA A 1076 24.57 2.12 -49.33
CA ALA A 1076 23.27 1.60 -49.75
C ALA A 1076 22.49 2.56 -50.67
N SER A 1077 22.68 3.89 -50.55
CA SER A 1077 22.10 4.85 -51.50
C SER A 1077 22.86 4.89 -52.82
N ARG A 1078 24.21 4.87 -52.81
CA ARG A 1078 25.02 4.74 -54.04
C ARG A 1078 24.78 3.42 -54.76
N GLU A 1079 24.67 2.32 -54.02
CA GLU A 1079 24.35 1.00 -54.52
C GLU A 1079 22.92 0.95 -55.04
N LYS A 1080 21.91 1.48 -54.32
CA LYS A 1080 20.54 1.58 -54.88
C LYS A 1080 20.49 2.43 -56.17
N PHE A 1081 21.20 3.56 -56.24
CA PHE A 1081 21.25 4.38 -57.46
C PHE A 1081 21.96 3.66 -58.61
N SER A 1082 23.09 3.00 -58.33
CA SER A 1082 23.83 2.19 -59.31
C SER A 1082 23.04 0.97 -59.78
N ILE A 1083 22.41 0.24 -58.87
CA ILE A 1083 21.66 -0.98 -59.17
C ILE A 1083 20.37 -0.63 -59.91
N ALA A 1084 19.62 0.40 -59.49
CA ALA A 1084 18.41 0.82 -60.20
C ALA A 1084 18.70 1.34 -61.61
N SER A 1085 19.78 2.12 -61.81
CA SER A 1085 20.17 2.60 -63.13
C SER A 1085 20.77 1.53 -64.05
N THR A 1086 21.31 0.42 -63.50
CA THR A 1086 21.84 -0.68 -64.32
C THR A 1086 20.79 -1.76 -64.60
N LEU A 1087 19.88 -2.04 -63.66
CA LEU A 1087 18.79 -3.01 -63.84
C LEU A 1087 17.68 -2.54 -64.81
N SER A 1088 17.62 -1.26 -65.17
CA SER A 1088 16.59 -0.71 -66.06
C SER A 1088 16.79 -1.03 -67.55
N GLN A 1089 17.78 -1.86 -67.92
CA GLN A 1089 18.02 -2.27 -69.31
C GLN A 1089 17.64 -3.75 -69.55
N PRO A 1090 16.79 -4.07 -70.55
CA PRO A 1090 16.19 -5.40 -70.69
C PRO A 1090 17.10 -6.46 -71.32
N ASN A 1091 18.29 -6.11 -71.81
CA ASN A 1091 19.23 -7.05 -72.44
C ASN A 1091 20.67 -6.73 -72.05
N TRP A 1092 21.28 -7.60 -71.24
CA TRP A 1092 22.63 -7.44 -70.71
C TRP A 1092 23.68 -8.05 -71.63
N ARG A 1093 24.58 -7.24 -72.20
CA ARG A 1093 25.77 -7.76 -72.90
C ARG A 1093 26.82 -8.24 -71.88
N ARG A 1094 27.57 -9.30 -72.18
CA ARG A 1094 28.56 -9.96 -71.26
C ARG A 1094 29.49 -8.97 -70.55
N GLY A 1095 29.94 -7.92 -71.25
CA GLY A 1095 30.80 -6.86 -70.69
C GLY A 1095 30.11 -5.90 -69.71
N GLN A 1096 28.78 -5.74 -69.76
CA GLN A 1096 28.01 -4.95 -68.77
C GLN A 1096 27.82 -5.75 -67.48
N PHE A 1097 27.51 -7.05 -67.58
CA PHE A 1097 27.37 -7.95 -66.44
C PHE A 1097 28.68 -8.08 -65.64
N LEU A 1098 29.80 -8.29 -66.33
CA LEU A 1098 31.14 -8.26 -65.72
C LEU A 1098 31.45 -6.92 -65.02
N LYS A 1099 30.92 -5.79 -65.52
CA LYS A 1099 31.07 -4.49 -64.87
C LYS A 1099 30.28 -4.39 -63.58
N LEU A 1100 29.04 -4.92 -63.55
CA LEU A 1100 28.24 -5.03 -62.33
C LEU A 1100 28.91 -5.92 -61.28
N CYS A 1101 29.35 -7.13 -61.65
CA CYS A 1101 30.04 -8.07 -60.74
C CYS A 1101 31.26 -7.42 -60.06
N ASN A 1102 32.06 -6.67 -60.82
CA ASN A 1102 33.22 -5.94 -60.30
C ASN A 1102 32.89 -4.73 -59.39
N THR A 1103 31.61 -4.40 -59.19
CA THR A 1103 31.17 -3.36 -58.24
C THR A 1103 31.12 -3.91 -56.80
N PHE A 1104 30.87 -5.21 -56.63
CA PHE A 1104 30.72 -5.84 -55.31
C PHE A 1104 32.06 -6.27 -54.71
N SER A 1105 32.38 -5.80 -53.51
CA SER A 1105 33.57 -6.23 -52.77
C SER A 1105 33.23 -7.35 -51.78
N GLY A 1106 33.09 -8.57 -52.29
CA GLY A 1106 32.81 -9.78 -51.50
C GLY A 1106 32.43 -10.96 -52.40
N SER A 1107 32.34 -12.16 -51.82
CA SER A 1107 31.72 -13.31 -52.50
C SER A 1107 30.21 -13.09 -52.64
N PHE A 1108 29.67 -13.29 -53.84
CA PHE A 1108 28.24 -13.12 -54.11
C PHE A 1108 27.67 -14.36 -54.81
N THR A 1109 26.41 -14.67 -54.52
CA THR A 1109 25.68 -15.77 -55.12
C THR A 1109 24.64 -15.23 -56.08
N CYS A 1110 24.78 -15.53 -57.37
CA CYS A 1110 23.70 -15.31 -58.32
C CYS A 1110 22.70 -16.45 -58.20
N ILE A 1111 21.41 -16.11 -58.11
CA ILE A 1111 20.30 -17.07 -58.12
C ILE A 1111 19.50 -16.77 -59.39
N TYR A 1112 19.40 -17.75 -60.28
CA TYR A 1112 18.69 -17.63 -61.55
C TYR A 1112 17.29 -18.23 -61.44
N TYR A 1113 16.28 -17.45 -61.87
CA TYR A 1113 14.89 -17.89 -61.95
C TYR A 1113 14.46 -17.95 -63.42
N THR A 1114 14.37 -19.16 -63.98
CA THR A 1114 13.95 -19.37 -65.37
C THR A 1114 12.49 -19.80 -65.44
N SER A 1115 11.57 -18.84 -65.54
CA SER A 1115 10.14 -19.14 -65.70
C SER A 1115 9.81 -19.63 -67.11
N ARG A 1116 9.88 -20.95 -67.30
CA ARG A 1116 9.15 -21.69 -68.33
C ARG A 1116 8.67 -23.03 -67.77
N LEU A 1117 7.36 -23.25 -67.82
CA LEU A 1117 6.68 -24.54 -67.57
C LEU A 1117 6.84 -25.13 -66.15
N GLY A 1118 6.36 -24.39 -65.16
CA GLY A 1118 5.71 -24.96 -63.96
C GLY A 1118 6.59 -25.48 -62.82
N ASN A 1119 7.86 -25.83 -63.06
CA ASN A 1119 8.79 -26.27 -62.02
C ASN A 1119 9.86 -25.21 -61.74
N GLU A 1120 9.90 -24.67 -60.51
CA GLU A 1120 10.91 -23.69 -60.09
C GLU A 1120 12.26 -24.36 -59.79
N VAL A 1121 13.09 -24.51 -60.83
CA VAL A 1121 14.49 -24.94 -60.66
C VAL A 1121 15.33 -23.75 -60.20
N THR A 1122 15.59 -23.68 -58.89
CA THR A 1122 16.47 -22.65 -58.31
C THR A 1122 17.93 -23.04 -58.49
N LEU A 1123 18.61 -22.44 -59.47
CA LEU A 1123 20.06 -22.58 -59.67
C LEU A 1123 20.79 -21.42 -58.99
N SER A 1124 21.53 -21.74 -57.92
CA SER A 1124 22.42 -20.82 -57.20
C SER A 1124 23.88 -21.11 -57.53
N GLN A 1125 24.64 -20.09 -57.93
CA GLN A 1125 26.06 -20.19 -58.20
C GLN A 1125 26.82 -19.07 -57.47
N THR A 1126 27.75 -19.47 -56.59
CA THR A 1126 28.53 -18.56 -55.75
C THR A 1126 29.88 -18.26 -56.38
N PHE A 1127 30.15 -16.98 -56.64
CA PHE A 1127 31.41 -16.50 -57.19
C PHE A 1127 32.29 -15.93 -56.06
N PRO A 1128 33.58 -16.31 -55.98
CA PRO A 1128 34.51 -15.73 -55.02
C PRO A 1128 34.81 -14.26 -55.39
N GLY A 1129 34.83 -13.39 -54.39
CA GLY A 1129 35.02 -11.95 -54.59
C GLY A 1129 36.45 -11.57 -54.94
N VAL A 1130 36.63 -10.64 -55.88
CA VAL A 1130 37.95 -10.13 -56.27
C VAL A 1130 38.51 -9.20 -55.19
N ILE A 1131 39.72 -9.50 -54.71
CA ILE A 1131 40.44 -8.67 -53.74
C ILE A 1131 41.04 -7.46 -54.47
N LYS A 1132 40.69 -6.24 -54.05
CA LYS A 1132 41.25 -5.00 -54.60
C LYS A 1132 42.75 -4.88 -54.31
N GLY A 1133 43.56 -5.35 -55.25
CA GLY A 1133 45.03 -5.27 -55.22
C GLY A 1133 45.68 -6.10 -56.33
N ASP A 1134 45.10 -7.25 -56.67
CA ASP A 1134 45.61 -8.11 -57.75
C ASP A 1134 45.05 -7.69 -59.12
N LYS A 1135 45.92 -7.64 -60.14
CA LYS A 1135 45.58 -7.31 -61.53
C LYS A 1135 45.43 -8.54 -62.43
N ARG A 1136 45.57 -9.77 -61.92
CA ARG A 1136 45.53 -11.01 -62.72
C ARG A 1136 44.34 -11.93 -62.42
N SER A 1137 43.61 -11.73 -61.33
CA SER A 1137 42.43 -12.54 -60.98
C SER A 1137 41.17 -12.17 -61.78
N PHE A 1138 41.20 -12.32 -63.11
CA PHE A 1138 40.00 -12.31 -63.95
C PHE A 1138 39.27 -13.64 -63.85
N VAL A 1139 38.10 -13.64 -63.17
CA VAL A 1139 37.15 -14.74 -63.29
C VAL A 1139 36.40 -14.59 -64.61
N THR A 1140 36.70 -15.44 -65.59
CA THR A 1140 35.86 -15.60 -66.79
C THR A 1140 34.55 -16.31 -66.40
N PRO A 1141 33.37 -15.74 -66.71
CA PRO A 1141 32.07 -16.39 -66.50
C PRO A 1141 31.75 -17.37 -67.63
#